data_AF-A0A549SMP5-F1
#
_entry.id   AF-A0A549SMP5-F1
#
_cell.length_a   1.000
_cell.length_b   1.000
_cell.length_c   1.000
_cell.angle_alpha   90.00
_cell.angle_beta   90.00
_cell.angle_gamma   90.00
#
_symmetry.space_group_name_H-M   'P 1'
#
loop_
_entity.id
_entity.type
_entity.pdbx_description
1 polymer ?
#
loop_
_entity_poly.entity_id
_entity_poly.type
_entity_poly.pdbx_seq_one_letter_code
_entity_poly.pdbx_strand_id
1 'polypeptide(L)'
;VLTSVGKGGVFVANGGAADFTSEAETQAMSITAVASLSGSTSTTVAANISSNTFQSSAKTAIADNVSITAANDANITAKNAIDAFAFAGALGVTFGTKNPVAGTLVSNVQLSSAESLLGSAVTVTSVGGSVNLGADTSERLLSIPVAGGGDAGVLSVTVVDSTTRAVADKTSTLTASNGNVSVKAQNQSDVLEIAGSVAFSMSGAAFGLTMPGTGVSKTVEAQIGNASARNIEIAARASNDIRQLAGAGGASTKSTGVGGTVAVLVLDNDVTARIAEGATVTANGNVWLDAADDSSLLQFGGGIGAGKDVGVGASVGALVVLGHTLAEVGSKANVTARGLEGNVITFEELQEVEEAKEAQRTGIVESFNGLKDTGLAFADDVEDAFDTLGNIGQSKAKRDALLDMPTTTRTAKGFVMTANGDHRAVAISLAVGASTGTAGVGGVVDVGVFSNSVSAHVANGASINAALTGATLGNFGAAQDTIISAQSTGRMIGFAGMVGAAKTAGVGGGATVNVFNGSTQASVDSGAVVKARRDVAVAARRQQQIGVAGFAMGAATGPAGVGAAVNVAVISGATTARIDGRADAYRNVTVDARESSRHLEVVGAIGVAGTAGVGGAINVVVANSTTSALLGASGAINAMGDTAITARARENIGNIIVAGGLAGTVGVGASINVVDSRRGISSYAYGSINQDSAFKAADSGQDVSIEADSAIDMYRLVGGLGGGGTVGVGVSFDMATILNQTVAAIGGNAKVYAGGNVDIDAVSAKNYASNTIAGGVGGVVGVGGAVVINRTGSGNLNDYQDNDGTSAVDGGGMAGDVDKVLSKLVNNRVQTSGNASLDATVAKANSATASSLSGDATSVSAMLTKDGHDRTSATIGDNAEVVTGGSVDLTASDFGRVYQFAGTVGGGGTVGVGLTVGVNDFSSSAITAIGNNARVTAGTALSMDAENVSVLEAVNFAGAAGLVGAAGSINYNRLRNTANTTIGAGAQVSATQAVINAENEQNLAATTIGIAGGFVGAGVSYTRADLEGGATTTIGNGATVTTRSGNLDVLAEQRFRMSVDGLAGAGGAVAGQAAVSEIEED
;
A
#
# COMPACT_ATOMS: atom_id res chain seq x y z
N VAL A 1 29.74 -13.21 -28.42
CA VAL A 1 29.45 -13.94 -29.68
C VAL A 1 28.64 -13.05 -30.59
N LEU A 2 29.00 -12.96 -31.88
CA LEU A 2 28.33 -12.12 -32.88
C LEU A 2 28.06 -12.94 -34.14
N THR A 3 26.78 -13.13 -34.47
CA THR A 3 26.33 -13.57 -35.79
C THR A 3 25.80 -12.35 -36.52
N SER A 4 26.53 -11.87 -37.53
CA SER A 4 26.15 -10.66 -38.28
C SER A 4 25.98 -10.91 -39.77
N VAL A 5 24.92 -10.35 -40.34
CA VAL A 5 24.67 -10.35 -41.79
C VAL A 5 24.89 -8.94 -42.33
N GLY A 6 25.73 -8.83 -43.36
CA GLY A 6 26.06 -7.56 -44.01
C GLY A 6 24.90 -6.96 -44.82
N LYS A 7 24.92 -5.63 -44.96
CA LYS A 7 23.89 -4.84 -45.66
C LYS A 7 23.65 -5.33 -47.09
N GLY A 8 22.38 -5.47 -47.48
CA GLY A 8 21.99 -5.88 -48.83
C GLY A 8 22.14 -7.37 -49.16
N GLY A 9 22.35 -8.24 -48.16
CA GLY A 9 22.45 -9.69 -48.36
C GLY A 9 21.11 -10.36 -48.72
N VAL A 10 21.17 -11.47 -49.46
CA VAL A 10 19.99 -12.29 -49.82
C VAL A 10 20.28 -13.75 -49.47
N PHE A 11 19.42 -14.35 -48.65
CA PHE A 11 19.55 -15.72 -48.12
C PHE A 11 18.28 -16.52 -48.42
N VAL A 12 18.45 -17.71 -49.00
CA VAL A 12 17.32 -18.56 -49.43
C VAL A 12 17.55 -20.02 -49.04
N ALA A 13 16.76 -20.53 -48.10
CA ALA A 13 16.75 -21.92 -47.67
C ALA A 13 15.60 -22.69 -48.36
N ASN A 14 15.83 -23.09 -49.61
CA ASN A 14 14.83 -23.69 -50.53
C ASN A 14 14.19 -25.03 -50.08
N GLY A 15 14.62 -25.63 -48.97
CA GLY A 15 14.11 -26.93 -48.51
C GLY A 15 14.29 -27.18 -47.01
N GLY A 16 14.47 -26.13 -46.21
CA GLY A 16 14.72 -26.24 -44.77
C GLY A 16 14.44 -24.94 -44.02
N ALA A 17 14.86 -24.91 -42.75
CA ALA A 17 14.85 -23.72 -41.92
C ALA A 17 16.00 -22.76 -42.27
N ALA A 18 15.91 -21.52 -41.81
CA ALA A 18 17.01 -20.55 -41.84
C ALA A 18 17.31 -20.08 -40.41
N ASP A 19 18.43 -20.56 -39.86
CA ASP A 19 18.81 -20.34 -38.46
C ASP A 19 20.01 -19.38 -38.36
N PHE A 20 19.77 -18.23 -37.74
CA PHE A 20 20.78 -17.24 -37.39
C PHE A 20 20.85 -17.16 -35.87
N THR A 21 21.85 -17.80 -35.27
CA THR A 21 21.95 -17.93 -33.82
C THR A 21 23.27 -17.38 -33.30
N SER A 22 23.21 -16.69 -32.17
CA SER A 22 24.35 -16.37 -31.32
C SER A 22 24.08 -16.98 -29.96
N GLU A 23 24.96 -17.86 -29.50
CA GLU A 23 24.85 -18.49 -28.18
C GLU A 23 26.16 -18.26 -27.44
N ALA A 24 26.06 -17.73 -26.23
CA ALA A 24 27.17 -17.49 -25.33
C ALA A 24 26.81 -18.12 -23.97
N GLU A 25 27.72 -18.92 -23.44
CA GLU A 25 27.60 -19.51 -22.11
C GLU A 25 28.87 -19.16 -21.33
N THR A 26 28.72 -18.55 -20.17
CA THR A 26 29.81 -18.20 -19.27
C THR A 26 29.58 -18.88 -17.93
N GLN A 27 30.38 -19.90 -17.63
CA GLN A 27 30.43 -20.51 -16.30
C GLN A 27 31.68 -20.05 -15.57
N ALA A 28 31.53 -19.63 -14.31
CA ALA A 28 32.62 -19.09 -13.51
C ALA A 28 32.54 -19.50 -12.05
N MET A 29 33.70 -19.75 -11.44
CA MET A 29 33.82 -20.19 -10.07
C MET A 29 35.06 -19.57 -9.42
N SER A 30 34.85 -18.79 -8.36
CA SER A 30 35.89 -18.20 -7.53
C SER A 30 35.70 -18.63 -6.09
N ILE A 31 36.70 -19.28 -5.50
CA ILE A 31 36.65 -19.79 -4.12
C ILE A 31 37.89 -19.30 -3.39
N THR A 32 37.70 -18.70 -2.21
CA THR A 32 38.81 -18.34 -1.32
C THR A 32 38.44 -18.64 0.13
N ALA A 33 39.32 -19.33 0.84
CA ALA A 33 39.09 -19.75 2.22
C ALA A 33 40.39 -19.65 3.02
N VAL A 34 40.33 -18.99 4.19
CA VAL A 34 41.50 -18.71 5.05
C VAL A 34 41.09 -18.78 6.52
N ALA A 35 41.99 -19.19 7.39
CA ALA A 35 41.81 -19.17 8.84
C ALA A 35 43.17 -18.94 9.50
N SER A 36 43.22 -18.34 10.69
CA SER A 36 44.01 -18.89 11.80
C SER A 36 44.15 -17.97 13.03
N LEU A 37 44.47 -18.67 14.11
CA LEU A 37 44.15 -18.37 15.49
C LEU A 37 45.37 -18.72 16.36
N SER A 38 45.82 -17.83 17.26
CA SER A 38 46.36 -18.16 18.63
C SER A 38 47.41 -17.21 19.21
N GLY A 39 47.62 -17.36 20.52
CA GLY A 39 48.62 -16.67 21.32
C GLY A 39 49.06 -17.47 22.54
N SER A 40 50.08 -16.97 23.24
CA SER A 40 50.25 -17.19 24.68
C SER A 40 49.75 -15.97 25.47
N THR A 41 50.04 -14.77 24.97
CA THR A 41 49.39 -13.48 25.27
C THR A 41 48.99 -12.70 23.98
N SER A 42 48.96 -13.40 22.83
CA SER A 42 48.26 -13.13 21.54
C SER A 42 48.78 -12.14 20.48
N THR A 43 48.55 -12.50 19.21
CA THR A 43 48.21 -11.64 18.03
C THR A 43 47.58 -12.52 16.92
N THR A 44 46.73 -11.95 16.05
CA THR A 44 45.88 -12.59 15.01
C THR A 44 45.73 -11.64 13.80
N VAL A 45 45.21 -12.12 12.67
CA VAL A 45 44.54 -11.43 11.52
C VAL A 45 44.37 -12.49 10.42
N ALA A 46 43.23 -12.62 9.71
CA ALA A 46 43.23 -12.97 8.26
C ALA A 46 41.84 -12.98 7.58
N ALA A 47 41.86 -12.55 6.31
CA ALA A 47 40.78 -11.97 5.53
C ALA A 47 40.71 -12.52 4.09
N ASN A 48 39.54 -12.46 3.44
CA ASN A 48 39.32 -12.97 2.07
C ASN A 48 38.59 -12.00 1.12
N ILE A 49 38.62 -12.35 -0.18
CA ILE A 49 38.00 -11.71 -1.36
C ILE A 49 37.96 -12.79 -2.48
N SER A 50 36.83 -13.05 -3.16
CA SER A 50 36.76 -13.91 -4.39
C SER A 50 35.71 -13.46 -5.45
N SER A 51 36.09 -12.63 -6.43
CA SER A 51 35.12 -11.89 -7.28
C SER A 51 34.91 -12.45 -8.69
N ASN A 52 33.71 -12.29 -9.25
CA ASN A 52 33.43 -12.60 -10.67
C ASN A 52 32.89 -11.37 -11.44
N THR A 53 33.74 -10.73 -12.23
CA THR A 53 33.34 -9.62 -13.10
C THR A 53 33.44 -10.04 -14.57
N PHE A 54 32.31 -10.07 -15.29
CA PHE A 54 32.27 -10.50 -16.70
C PHE A 54 31.34 -9.62 -17.55
N GLN A 55 31.70 -9.48 -18.83
CA GLN A 55 30.81 -8.97 -19.87
C GLN A 55 30.60 -10.08 -20.90
N SER A 56 29.44 -10.73 -20.87
CA SER A 56 29.07 -11.73 -21.87
C SER A 56 27.96 -11.17 -22.74
N SER A 57 28.14 -11.25 -24.06
CA SER A 57 27.15 -10.80 -25.03
C SER A 57 26.95 -11.86 -26.10
N ALA A 58 25.69 -12.11 -26.45
CA ALA A 58 25.28 -12.82 -27.65
C ALA A 58 24.49 -11.85 -28.52
N LYS A 59 24.96 -11.59 -29.74
CA LYS A 59 24.33 -10.62 -30.63
C LYS A 59 24.11 -11.18 -32.03
N THR A 60 22.86 -11.36 -32.40
CA THR A 60 22.46 -11.73 -33.76
C THR A 60 21.94 -10.48 -34.45
N ALA A 61 22.73 -9.92 -35.37
CA ALA A 61 22.46 -8.64 -36.01
C ALA A 61 22.32 -8.79 -37.53
N ILE A 62 21.10 -8.56 -38.03
CA ILE A 62 20.81 -8.52 -39.46
C ILE A 62 20.84 -7.04 -39.90
N ALA A 63 21.84 -6.64 -40.68
CA ALA A 63 21.96 -5.24 -41.14
C ALA A 63 20.87 -4.86 -42.16
N ASP A 64 20.79 -3.57 -42.49
CA ASP A 64 19.73 -3.04 -43.34
C ASP A 64 19.59 -3.74 -44.71
N ASN A 65 18.37 -3.71 -45.26
CA ASN A 65 18.04 -4.15 -46.63
C ASN A 65 18.42 -5.62 -46.92
N VAL A 66 18.47 -6.47 -45.89
CA VAL A 66 18.69 -7.92 -46.05
C VAL A 66 17.36 -8.62 -46.34
N SER A 67 17.40 -9.66 -47.17
CA SER A 67 16.26 -10.56 -47.40
C SER A 67 16.59 -12.00 -47.01
N ILE A 68 15.74 -12.61 -46.19
CA ILE A 68 15.82 -13.99 -45.73
C ILE A 68 14.52 -14.70 -46.15
N THR A 69 14.64 -15.80 -46.88
CA THR A 69 13.51 -16.67 -47.27
C THR A 69 13.78 -18.11 -46.82
N ALA A 70 12.87 -18.72 -46.06
CA ALA A 70 12.95 -20.10 -45.58
C ALA A 70 11.72 -20.92 -46.00
N ALA A 71 11.94 -22.19 -46.33
CA ALA A 71 10.84 -23.13 -46.60
C ALA A 71 10.12 -23.53 -45.30
N ASN A 72 10.88 -23.77 -44.22
CA ASN A 72 10.37 -24.02 -42.88
C ASN A 72 10.63 -22.79 -41.98
N ASP A 73 10.88 -22.97 -40.69
CA ASP A 73 11.07 -21.87 -39.74
C ASP A 73 12.24 -20.94 -40.10
N ALA A 74 12.12 -19.67 -39.75
CA ALA A 74 13.21 -18.70 -39.78
C ALA A 74 13.50 -18.24 -38.34
N ASN A 75 14.60 -18.73 -37.76
CA ASN A 75 14.97 -18.46 -36.39
C ASN A 75 16.11 -17.45 -36.35
N ILE A 76 15.94 -16.37 -35.59
CA ILE A 76 16.91 -15.30 -35.41
C ILE A 76 17.04 -15.10 -33.90
N THR A 77 18.05 -15.73 -33.30
CA THR A 77 18.11 -15.89 -31.84
C THR A 77 19.45 -15.47 -31.24
N ALA A 78 19.38 -14.92 -30.03
CA ALA A 78 20.51 -14.56 -29.20
C ALA A 78 20.27 -15.16 -27.82
N LYS A 79 21.24 -15.93 -27.31
CA LYS A 79 21.17 -16.56 -25.99
C LYS A 79 22.43 -16.28 -25.21
N ASN A 80 22.28 -15.77 -23.98
CA ASN A 80 23.41 -15.49 -23.09
C ASN A 80 23.14 -16.07 -21.70
N ALA A 81 23.80 -17.17 -21.37
CA ALA A 81 23.73 -17.78 -20.05
C ALA A 81 24.98 -17.42 -19.23
N ILE A 82 24.78 -17.01 -17.98
CA ILE A 82 25.83 -16.74 -17.01
C ILE A 82 25.55 -17.53 -15.73
N ASP A 83 26.48 -18.39 -15.33
CA ASP A 83 26.45 -19.14 -14.07
C ASP A 83 27.71 -18.79 -13.28
N ALA A 84 27.56 -18.01 -12.20
CA ALA A 84 28.67 -17.46 -11.44
C ALA A 84 28.59 -17.82 -9.95
N PHE A 85 29.59 -18.55 -9.49
CA PHE A 85 29.78 -18.92 -8.09
C PHE A 85 30.94 -18.14 -7.45
N ALA A 86 30.66 -17.45 -6.34
CA ALA A 86 31.66 -16.85 -5.46
C ALA A 86 31.48 -17.32 -4.02
N PHE A 87 32.59 -17.70 -3.37
CA PHE A 87 32.61 -18.06 -1.95
C PHE A 87 33.86 -17.51 -1.28
N ALA A 88 33.69 -16.73 -0.21
CA ALA A 88 34.80 -16.13 0.55
C ALA A 88 34.62 -16.27 2.07
N GLY A 89 35.13 -17.36 2.64
CA GLY A 89 34.98 -17.69 4.07
C GLY A 89 36.26 -17.50 4.89
N ALA A 90 36.22 -16.82 6.04
CA ALA A 90 37.39 -16.59 6.91
C ALA A 90 37.19 -16.99 8.39
N LEU A 91 38.27 -17.32 9.12
CA LEU A 91 38.18 -17.80 10.52
C LEU A 91 39.45 -17.56 11.39
N GLY A 92 39.67 -16.32 11.83
CA GLY A 92 39.50 -15.90 13.25
C GLY A 92 40.41 -16.31 14.42
N VAL A 93 40.03 -15.73 15.58
CA VAL A 93 40.19 -16.09 17.03
C VAL A 93 41.56 -15.98 17.75
N THR A 94 41.62 -15.31 18.92
CA THR A 94 41.88 -15.98 20.23
C THR A 94 41.78 -15.07 21.47
N PHE A 95 41.55 -15.75 22.60
CA PHE A 95 41.09 -15.31 23.91
C PHE A 95 42.06 -14.46 24.78
N GLY A 96 43.17 -14.00 24.19
CA GLY A 96 43.53 -12.58 24.22
C GLY A 96 44.46 -12.03 25.31
N THR A 97 45.33 -11.11 24.88
CA THR A 97 45.85 -10.01 25.68
C THR A 97 46.31 -8.76 24.86
N LYS A 98 46.01 -8.49 23.58
CA LYS A 98 45.04 -8.96 22.55
C LYS A 98 45.77 -8.93 21.17
N ASN A 99 45.10 -9.16 20.03
CA ASN A 99 45.23 -8.38 18.75
C ASN A 99 44.54 -9.12 17.56
N PRO A 100 43.21 -8.98 17.34
CA PRO A 100 42.48 -9.77 16.35
C PRO A 100 42.05 -9.03 15.06
N VAL A 101 41.86 -9.71 13.90
CA VAL A 101 41.11 -9.19 12.71
C VAL A 101 40.51 -10.30 11.80
N ALA A 102 39.29 -10.01 11.33
CA ALA A 102 38.44 -10.42 10.21
C ALA A 102 39.01 -10.93 8.87
N GLY A 103 38.10 -11.43 8.02
CA GLY A 103 37.69 -10.70 6.79
C GLY A 103 36.99 -11.55 5.70
N THR A 104 35.83 -11.17 5.15
CA THR A 104 35.65 -10.33 3.94
C THR A 104 35.50 -11.15 2.65
N LEU A 105 35.09 -10.65 1.48
CA LEU A 105 34.35 -9.44 0.99
C LEU A 105 34.13 -9.77 -0.49
N VAL A 106 32.99 -10.33 -0.94
CA VAL A 106 32.86 -10.58 -2.38
C VAL A 106 31.54 -11.08 -3.00
N SER A 107 31.41 -11.02 -4.33
CA SER A 107 31.23 -9.85 -5.21
C SER A 107 31.23 -10.28 -6.68
N ASN A 108 30.05 -10.41 -7.28
CA ASN A 108 29.89 -10.79 -8.68
C ASN A 108 29.28 -9.61 -9.45
N VAL A 109 29.95 -9.06 -10.47
CA VAL A 109 29.49 -7.87 -11.22
C VAL A 109 29.39 -8.23 -12.70
N GLN A 110 28.19 -8.49 -13.22
CA GLN A 110 28.01 -9.07 -14.54
C GLN A 110 27.13 -8.24 -15.46
N LEU A 111 27.69 -7.91 -16.62
CA LEU A 111 26.97 -7.34 -17.76
C LEU A 111 26.56 -8.49 -18.69
N SER A 112 25.26 -8.75 -18.74
CA SER A 112 24.64 -9.77 -19.57
C SER A 112 23.96 -9.09 -20.76
N SER A 113 24.14 -9.63 -21.97
CA SER A 113 23.49 -9.08 -23.16
C SER A 113 23.08 -10.18 -24.13
N ALA A 114 21.78 -10.24 -24.44
CA ALA A 114 21.27 -11.00 -25.57
C ALA A 114 20.51 -10.04 -26.49
N GLU A 115 21.02 -9.83 -27.71
CA GLU A 115 20.43 -8.90 -28.67
C GLU A 115 20.19 -9.58 -30.02
N SER A 116 18.92 -9.76 -30.39
CA SER A 116 18.50 -10.12 -31.74
C SER A 116 17.91 -8.89 -32.42
N LEU A 117 18.68 -8.30 -33.34
CA LEU A 117 18.35 -7.03 -34.00
C LEU A 117 18.16 -7.21 -35.51
N LEU A 118 17.04 -6.70 -36.04
CA LEU A 118 16.83 -6.52 -37.48
C LEU A 118 16.89 -5.02 -37.82
N GLY A 119 17.84 -4.64 -38.68
CA GLY A 119 18.03 -3.27 -39.18
C GLY A 119 16.92 -2.81 -40.12
N SER A 120 17.09 -1.63 -40.72
CA SER A 120 16.01 -1.04 -41.52
C SER A 120 15.78 -1.78 -42.85
N ALA A 121 14.51 -1.91 -43.24
CA ALA A 121 14.07 -2.62 -44.44
C ALA A 121 14.55 -4.09 -44.56
N VAL A 122 14.78 -4.77 -43.43
CA VAL A 122 15.00 -6.23 -43.44
C VAL A 122 13.69 -6.95 -43.73
N THR A 123 13.75 -7.99 -44.58
CA THR A 123 12.61 -8.86 -44.90
C THR A 123 12.91 -10.29 -44.49
N VAL A 124 12.04 -10.90 -43.69
CA VAL A 124 12.15 -12.29 -43.25
C VAL A 124 10.86 -13.02 -43.62
N THR A 125 10.95 -14.05 -44.47
CA THR A 125 9.80 -14.80 -44.97
C THR A 125 9.96 -16.28 -44.68
N SER A 126 8.99 -16.88 -43.98
CA SER A 126 8.82 -18.32 -43.85
C SER A 126 7.57 -18.77 -44.60
N VAL A 127 7.71 -19.78 -45.47
CA VAL A 127 6.60 -20.28 -46.30
C VAL A 127 5.77 -21.33 -45.56
N GLY A 128 6.41 -22.34 -44.97
CA GLY A 128 5.77 -23.46 -44.29
C GLY A 128 5.89 -23.45 -42.75
N GLY A 129 6.77 -22.62 -42.18
CA GLY A 129 7.03 -22.52 -40.75
C GLY A 129 6.67 -21.16 -40.15
N SER A 130 7.27 -20.88 -39.00
CA SER A 130 7.15 -19.63 -38.23
C SER A 130 8.39 -18.74 -38.39
N VAL A 131 8.28 -17.46 -38.03
CA VAL A 131 9.43 -16.56 -37.89
C VAL A 131 9.61 -16.22 -36.41
N ASN A 132 10.77 -16.58 -35.85
CA ASN A 132 11.06 -16.42 -34.43
C ASN A 132 12.25 -15.47 -34.24
N LEU A 133 12.02 -14.33 -33.60
CA LEU A 133 13.04 -13.36 -33.18
C LEU A 133 13.18 -13.45 -31.65
N GLY A 134 14.26 -14.04 -31.16
CA GLY A 134 14.43 -14.38 -29.74
C GLY A 134 15.67 -13.76 -29.10
N ALA A 135 15.53 -13.25 -27.88
CA ALA A 135 16.61 -12.88 -26.98
C ALA A 135 16.35 -13.53 -25.61
N ASP A 136 17.31 -14.30 -25.12
CA ASP A 136 17.19 -15.09 -23.89
C ASP A 136 18.44 -14.84 -23.02
N THR A 137 18.23 -14.44 -21.78
CA THR A 137 19.28 -14.25 -20.78
C THR A 137 18.94 -15.02 -19.51
N SER A 138 19.88 -15.84 -19.06
CA SER A 138 19.75 -16.61 -17.83
C SER A 138 20.95 -16.32 -16.94
N GLU A 139 20.70 -15.73 -15.77
CA GLU A 139 21.73 -15.34 -14.80
C GLU A 139 21.54 -16.12 -13.49
N ARG A 140 22.52 -16.94 -13.12
CA ARG A 140 22.52 -17.65 -11.84
C ARG A 140 23.74 -17.24 -11.02
N LEU A 141 23.51 -16.53 -9.92
CA LEU A 141 24.57 -15.97 -9.09
C LEU A 141 24.46 -16.49 -7.66
N LEU A 142 25.51 -17.16 -7.21
CA LEU A 142 25.63 -17.64 -5.83
C LEU A 142 26.85 -16.98 -5.18
N SER A 143 26.60 -16.14 -4.17
CA SER A 143 27.61 -15.38 -3.42
C SER A 143 27.53 -15.81 -1.96
N ILE A 144 28.58 -16.45 -1.43
CA ILE A 144 28.59 -16.96 -0.05
C ILE A 144 29.85 -16.48 0.71
N PRO A 145 29.91 -15.23 1.18
CA PRO A 145 30.98 -14.79 2.06
C PRO A 145 30.68 -15.00 3.57
N VAL A 146 31.69 -15.36 4.36
CA VAL A 146 31.54 -15.70 5.79
C VAL A 146 32.78 -15.29 6.59
N ALA A 147 32.68 -14.92 7.88
CA ALA A 147 33.85 -14.67 8.74
C ALA A 147 33.68 -15.08 10.21
N GLY A 148 34.74 -15.58 10.84
CA GLY A 148 34.80 -15.83 12.29
C GLY A 148 35.98 -15.14 12.97
N GLY A 149 35.89 -14.97 14.29
CA GLY A 149 36.73 -14.06 15.07
C GLY A 149 36.43 -14.07 16.58
N GLY A 150 36.70 -13.03 17.37
CA GLY A 150 36.79 -11.63 16.93
C GLY A 150 38.04 -11.28 16.13
N ASP A 151 38.16 -10.06 15.62
CA ASP A 151 37.13 -9.03 15.44
C ASP A 151 36.81 -9.02 13.94
N ALA A 152 35.61 -9.47 13.58
CA ALA A 152 35.21 -9.98 12.27
C ALA A 152 34.91 -8.91 11.21
N GLY A 153 34.38 -9.34 10.06
CA GLY A 153 33.98 -8.44 8.97
C GLY A 153 33.66 -9.22 7.70
N VAL A 154 32.53 -8.95 7.05
CA VAL A 154 32.19 -9.34 5.67
C VAL A 154 31.46 -8.19 5.00
N LEU A 155 31.63 -8.01 3.68
CA LEU A 155 30.93 -7.00 2.88
C LEU A 155 30.76 -7.53 1.44
N SER A 156 29.52 -7.79 1.02
CA SER A 156 28.99 -7.50 -0.33
C SER A 156 29.73 -8.17 -1.51
N VAL A 157 29.62 -7.83 -2.81
CA VAL A 157 28.77 -6.89 -3.59
C VAL A 157 28.37 -7.55 -4.91
N THR A 158 27.11 -7.95 -5.12
CA THR A 158 26.70 -8.64 -6.34
C THR A 158 25.74 -7.80 -7.19
N VAL A 159 26.16 -7.45 -8.40
CA VAL A 159 25.50 -6.53 -9.33
C VAL A 159 25.25 -7.24 -10.66
N VAL A 160 24.00 -7.36 -11.10
CA VAL A 160 23.65 -7.84 -12.44
C VAL A 160 23.01 -6.69 -13.21
N ASP A 161 23.57 -6.41 -14.38
CA ASP A 161 23.10 -5.39 -15.33
C ASP A 161 22.83 -6.10 -16.66
N SER A 162 21.56 -6.26 -17.04
CA SER A 162 21.15 -7.14 -18.14
C SER A 162 20.36 -6.44 -19.22
N THR A 163 20.79 -6.62 -20.47
CA THR A 163 20.14 -6.10 -21.69
C THR A 163 19.64 -7.24 -22.56
N THR A 164 18.32 -7.44 -22.61
CA THR A 164 17.68 -8.52 -23.37
C THR A 164 16.75 -7.93 -24.42
N ARG A 165 17.16 -7.95 -25.69
CA ARG A 165 16.47 -7.20 -26.75
C ARG A 165 16.17 -8.05 -27.98
N ALA A 166 14.89 -8.26 -28.26
CA ALA A 166 14.40 -8.84 -29.51
C ALA A 166 13.71 -7.73 -30.30
N VAL A 167 14.45 -7.06 -31.18
CA VAL A 167 14.02 -5.81 -31.83
C VAL A 167 14.09 -5.94 -33.34
N ALA A 168 12.93 -5.89 -33.98
CA ALA A 168 12.82 -5.55 -35.39
C ALA A 168 12.63 -4.03 -35.54
N ASP A 169 13.44 -3.39 -36.39
CA ASP A 169 13.22 -1.98 -36.75
C ASP A 169 11.81 -1.75 -37.30
N LYS A 170 11.27 -0.55 -37.12
CA LYS A 170 9.92 -0.19 -37.58
C LYS A 170 9.69 -0.38 -39.07
N THR A 171 10.74 -0.39 -39.89
CA THR A 171 10.68 -0.66 -41.34
C THR A 171 10.96 -2.11 -41.72
N SER A 172 11.36 -2.98 -40.78
CA SER A 172 11.48 -4.43 -41.02
C SER A 172 10.10 -5.06 -41.31
N THR A 173 10.10 -6.21 -41.99
CA THR A 173 8.90 -6.99 -42.31
C THR A 173 9.11 -8.48 -42.04
N LEU A 174 8.31 -9.06 -41.15
CA LEU A 174 8.34 -10.49 -40.78
C LEU A 174 7.07 -11.19 -41.31
N THR A 175 7.22 -12.20 -42.17
CA THR A 175 6.09 -12.90 -42.80
C THR A 175 6.18 -14.40 -42.56
N ALA A 176 5.13 -15.00 -41.97
CA ALA A 176 4.96 -16.44 -41.83
C ALA A 176 3.68 -16.87 -42.55
N SER A 177 3.78 -17.41 -43.77
CA SER A 177 2.59 -17.65 -44.61
C SER A 177 1.63 -18.70 -44.03
N ASN A 178 2.16 -19.72 -43.33
CA ASN A 178 1.39 -20.81 -42.73
C ASN A 178 1.67 -21.02 -41.22
N GLY A 179 2.58 -20.24 -40.63
CA GLY A 179 2.96 -20.32 -39.22
C GLY A 179 2.71 -19.02 -38.44
N ASN A 180 3.43 -18.85 -37.34
CA ASN A 180 3.31 -17.70 -36.45
C ASN A 180 4.51 -16.75 -36.61
N VAL A 181 4.40 -15.53 -36.10
CA VAL A 181 5.55 -14.66 -35.83
C VAL A 181 5.67 -14.52 -34.31
N SER A 182 6.88 -14.71 -33.76
CA SER A 182 7.14 -14.58 -32.33
C SER A 182 8.34 -13.67 -32.11
N VAL A 183 8.18 -12.61 -31.32
CA VAL A 183 9.24 -11.70 -30.88
C VAL A 183 9.34 -11.80 -29.38
N LYS A 184 10.42 -12.41 -28.86
CA LYS A 184 10.55 -12.76 -27.43
C LYS A 184 11.84 -12.24 -26.84
N ALA A 185 11.73 -11.42 -25.80
CA ALA A 185 12.83 -11.07 -24.92
C ALA A 185 12.52 -11.66 -23.53
N GLN A 186 13.35 -12.58 -23.06
CA GLN A 186 13.14 -13.28 -21.80
C GLN A 186 14.41 -13.18 -20.95
N ASN A 187 14.29 -12.65 -19.75
CA ASN A 187 15.37 -12.63 -18.76
C ASN A 187 14.92 -13.34 -17.49
N GLN A 188 15.80 -14.18 -16.95
CA GLN A 188 15.64 -14.81 -15.64
C GLN A 188 16.91 -14.61 -14.81
N SER A 189 16.78 -14.13 -13.57
CA SER A 189 17.88 -14.14 -12.59
C SER A 189 17.51 -14.88 -11.30
N ASP A 190 18.37 -15.80 -10.88
CA ASP A 190 18.37 -16.42 -9.54
C ASP A 190 19.63 -15.96 -8.80
N VAL A 191 19.45 -15.12 -7.78
CA VAL A 191 20.54 -14.53 -7.00
C VAL A 191 20.41 -14.94 -5.54
N LEU A 192 21.43 -15.60 -5.01
CA LEU A 192 21.53 -15.97 -3.60
C LEU A 192 22.83 -15.42 -3.01
N GLU A 193 22.70 -14.41 -2.15
CA GLU A 193 23.76 -13.81 -1.34
C GLU A 193 23.61 -14.26 0.12
N ILE A 194 24.61 -14.93 0.67
CA ILE A 194 24.65 -15.40 2.07
C ILE A 194 25.89 -14.79 2.75
N ALA A 195 25.73 -13.80 3.60
CA ALA A 195 26.82 -13.03 4.23
C ALA A 195 26.83 -13.13 5.76
N GLY A 196 27.75 -13.91 6.34
CA GLY A 196 27.81 -14.16 7.79
C GLY A 196 29.07 -13.62 8.50
N SER A 197 28.97 -13.20 9.77
CA SER A 197 30.14 -13.01 10.63
C SER A 197 29.92 -13.32 12.13
N VAL A 198 30.93 -13.78 12.87
CA VAL A 198 30.85 -14.08 14.32
C VAL A 198 32.17 -13.75 15.05
N ALA A 199 32.12 -13.21 16.27
CA ALA A 199 33.30 -12.74 17.01
C ALA A 199 33.25 -13.01 18.53
N PHE A 200 34.21 -13.75 19.12
CA PHE A 200 34.32 -13.95 20.57
C PHE A 200 35.61 -13.37 21.20
N SER A 201 35.55 -12.88 22.46
CA SER A 201 36.68 -12.29 23.21
C SER A 201 36.61 -12.53 24.73
N MET A 202 37.76 -12.72 25.39
CA MET A 202 37.85 -12.92 26.86
C MET A 202 38.69 -11.87 27.62
N SER A 203 39.19 -10.82 26.93
CA SER A 203 40.04 -9.80 27.56
C SER A 203 39.87 -8.37 27.01
N GLY A 204 38.98 -8.16 26.04
CA GLY A 204 38.72 -6.84 25.44
C GLY A 204 37.45 -6.85 24.59
N ALA A 205 37.23 -5.81 23.79
CA ALA A 205 36.05 -5.71 22.94
C ALA A 205 35.96 -6.86 21.91
N ALA A 206 34.76 -7.17 21.42
CA ALA A 206 34.50 -8.07 20.30
C ALA A 206 33.64 -7.36 19.24
N PHE A 207 33.99 -7.43 17.96
CA PHE A 207 33.21 -6.85 16.87
C PHE A 207 32.85 -7.91 15.83
N GLY A 208 31.57 -8.08 15.51
CA GLY A 208 31.06 -8.83 14.37
C GLY A 208 30.39 -7.85 13.41
N LEU A 209 30.75 -7.86 12.13
CA LEU A 209 30.19 -6.94 11.13
C LEU A 209 29.93 -7.68 9.82
N THR A 210 28.74 -7.50 9.23
CA THR A 210 28.42 -7.96 7.87
C THR A 210 27.70 -6.87 7.08
N MET A 211 27.93 -6.80 5.78
CA MET A 211 27.29 -5.82 4.91
C MET A 211 27.02 -6.41 3.52
N PRO A 212 26.04 -7.28 3.28
CA PRO A 212 25.72 -7.73 1.93
C PRO A 212 25.09 -6.62 1.10
N GLY A 213 25.28 -6.71 -0.22
CA GLY A 213 24.76 -5.73 -1.17
C GLY A 213 24.47 -6.39 -2.50
N THR A 214 23.19 -6.48 -2.86
CA THR A 214 22.74 -7.02 -4.14
C THR A 214 22.03 -5.92 -4.92
N GLY A 215 22.42 -5.73 -6.18
CA GLY A 215 21.78 -4.83 -7.14
C GLY A 215 21.44 -5.58 -8.41
N VAL A 216 20.19 -5.57 -8.84
CA VAL A 216 19.78 -6.16 -10.12
C VAL A 216 19.09 -5.07 -10.93
N SER A 217 19.66 -4.74 -12.09
CA SER A 217 19.07 -3.81 -13.05
C SER A 217 18.87 -4.51 -14.39
N LYS A 218 17.71 -4.32 -15.01
CA LYS A 218 17.32 -5.02 -16.24
C LYS A 218 16.66 -4.09 -17.24
N THR A 219 16.99 -4.27 -18.51
CA THR A 219 16.22 -3.76 -19.64
C THR A 219 15.84 -4.93 -20.55
N VAL A 220 14.56 -5.26 -20.59
CA VAL A 220 13.98 -6.32 -21.43
C VAL A 220 13.09 -5.68 -22.48
N GLU A 221 13.49 -5.69 -23.75
CA GLU A 221 12.76 -5.05 -24.85
C GLU A 221 12.37 -6.04 -25.94
N ALA A 222 11.07 -6.18 -26.20
CA ALA A 222 10.53 -6.89 -27.36
C ALA A 222 9.83 -5.89 -28.28
N GLN A 223 10.39 -5.62 -29.47
CA GLN A 223 9.80 -4.69 -30.44
C GLN A 223 9.61 -5.34 -31.81
N ILE A 224 8.43 -5.14 -32.41
CA ILE A 224 8.14 -5.55 -33.78
C ILE A 224 7.87 -4.34 -34.71
N GLY A 225 8.39 -4.44 -35.95
CA GLY A 225 7.99 -3.62 -37.09
C GLY A 225 6.77 -4.20 -37.79
N ASN A 226 6.80 -4.27 -39.12
CA ASN A 226 5.70 -4.84 -39.90
C ASN A 226 5.67 -6.38 -39.77
N ALA A 227 4.48 -6.98 -39.71
CA ALA A 227 4.34 -8.42 -39.60
C ALA A 227 3.05 -8.98 -40.22
N SER A 228 3.13 -10.19 -40.76
CA SER A 228 1.98 -10.94 -41.30
C SER A 228 2.07 -12.43 -40.98
N ALA A 229 1.07 -13.00 -40.30
CA ALA A 229 1.12 -14.39 -39.83
C ALA A 229 -0.28 -15.01 -39.57
N ARG A 230 -0.31 -16.26 -39.10
CA ARG A 230 -1.49 -16.83 -38.42
C ARG A 230 -1.69 -16.19 -37.06
N ASN A 231 -0.74 -16.31 -36.14
CA ASN A 231 -0.73 -15.59 -34.87
C ASN A 231 0.57 -14.81 -34.70
N ILE A 232 0.53 -13.73 -33.94
CA ILE A 232 1.68 -12.87 -33.66
C ILE A 232 1.80 -12.69 -32.15
N GLU A 233 2.94 -13.04 -31.58
CA GLU A 233 3.29 -12.86 -30.17
C GLU A 233 4.46 -11.89 -30.06
N ILE A 234 4.34 -10.88 -29.21
CA ILE A 234 5.43 -9.98 -28.81
C ILE A 234 5.47 -10.02 -27.28
N ALA A 235 6.55 -10.56 -26.70
CA ALA A 235 6.65 -10.76 -25.25
C ALA A 235 8.00 -10.29 -24.70
N ALA A 236 7.96 -9.38 -23.73
CA ALA A 236 9.09 -9.00 -22.89
C ALA A 236 8.82 -9.50 -21.46
N ARG A 237 9.69 -10.35 -20.91
CA ARG A 237 9.50 -10.94 -19.58
C ARG A 237 10.79 -10.87 -18.74
N ALA A 238 10.70 -10.32 -17.54
CA ALA A 238 11.72 -10.41 -16.50
C ALA A 238 11.22 -11.30 -15.36
N SER A 239 12.06 -12.21 -14.86
CA SER A 239 11.81 -12.99 -13.65
C SER A 239 12.99 -12.88 -12.69
N ASN A 240 12.71 -12.68 -11.40
CA ASN A 240 13.69 -12.52 -10.33
C ASN A 240 13.36 -13.43 -9.13
N ASP A 241 14.31 -14.25 -8.68
CA ASP A 241 14.34 -14.82 -7.32
C ASP A 241 15.61 -14.31 -6.65
N ILE A 242 15.48 -13.36 -5.72
CA ILE A 242 16.61 -12.71 -5.06
C ILE A 242 16.54 -12.95 -3.55
N ARG A 243 17.61 -13.54 -3.01
CA ARG A 243 17.71 -13.95 -1.61
C ARG A 243 18.99 -13.39 -1.02
N GLN A 244 18.87 -12.46 -0.08
CA GLN A 244 19.96 -11.88 0.67
C GLN A 244 19.82 -12.24 2.16
N LEU A 245 20.72 -13.08 2.67
CA LEU A 245 20.71 -13.58 4.04
C LEU A 245 21.96 -13.07 4.77
N ALA A 246 21.78 -12.18 5.75
CA ALA A 246 22.87 -11.49 6.45
C ALA A 246 22.86 -11.76 7.97
N GLY A 247 24.01 -12.07 8.56
CA GLY A 247 24.15 -12.18 10.02
C GLY A 247 25.51 -11.71 10.55
N ALA A 248 25.53 -11.07 11.72
CA ALA A 248 26.76 -10.62 12.40
C ALA A 248 26.65 -10.72 13.92
N GLY A 249 27.62 -11.37 14.57
CA GLY A 249 27.65 -11.56 16.04
C GLY A 249 28.97 -11.15 16.70
N GLY A 250 28.94 -10.54 17.89
CA GLY A 250 30.12 -10.14 18.67
C GLY A 250 29.93 -10.27 20.18
N ALA A 251 30.64 -11.20 20.82
CA ALA A 251 30.52 -11.59 22.22
C ALA A 251 31.82 -11.36 23.03
N SER A 252 31.75 -10.73 24.21
CA SER A 252 32.89 -10.50 25.10
C SER A 252 32.59 -10.83 26.55
N THR A 253 33.46 -11.60 27.22
CA THR A 253 33.33 -11.91 28.65
C THR A 253 34.00 -10.91 29.59
N LYS A 254 34.70 -9.89 29.05
CA LYS A 254 35.43 -8.89 29.85
C LYS A 254 35.31 -7.43 29.44
N SER A 255 34.61 -7.11 28.36
CA SER A 255 34.42 -5.73 27.90
C SER A 255 33.19 -5.66 26.97
N THR A 256 33.26 -4.90 25.88
CA THR A 256 32.20 -4.67 24.91
C THR A 256 32.03 -5.82 23.91
N GLY A 257 30.81 -6.14 23.49
CA GLY A 257 30.53 -6.98 22.31
C GLY A 257 29.59 -6.25 21.36
N VAL A 258 29.94 -6.16 20.07
CA VAL A 258 29.18 -5.46 19.02
C VAL A 258 28.91 -6.42 17.87
N GLY A 259 27.66 -6.55 17.43
CA GLY A 259 27.27 -7.23 16.19
C GLY A 259 26.50 -6.26 15.30
N GLY A 260 26.94 -6.03 14.06
CA GLY A 260 26.36 -5.04 13.16
C GLY A 260 26.12 -5.56 11.74
N THR A 261 24.93 -5.32 11.21
CA THR A 261 24.52 -5.73 9.86
C THR A 261 24.04 -4.54 9.05
N VAL A 262 24.44 -4.44 7.78
CA VAL A 262 23.85 -3.53 6.79
C VAL A 262 23.52 -4.30 5.52
N ALA A 263 22.29 -4.75 5.37
CA ALA A 263 21.80 -5.47 4.20
C ALA A 263 21.16 -4.47 3.22
N VAL A 264 21.64 -4.42 1.98
CA VAL A 264 21.06 -3.58 0.91
C VAL A 264 20.70 -4.45 -0.28
N LEU A 265 19.44 -4.42 -0.68
CA LEU A 265 18.90 -5.12 -1.84
C LEU A 265 18.15 -4.12 -2.72
N VAL A 266 18.64 -3.93 -3.94
CA VAL A 266 18.02 -3.06 -4.95
C VAL A 266 17.65 -3.89 -6.18
N LEU A 267 16.42 -3.75 -6.64
CA LEU A 267 15.91 -4.27 -7.90
C LEU A 267 15.37 -3.11 -8.73
N ASP A 268 15.72 -3.06 -10.02
CA ASP A 268 15.27 -2.05 -10.97
C ASP A 268 15.02 -2.68 -12.35
N ASN A 269 13.75 -2.96 -12.67
CA ASN A 269 13.37 -3.63 -13.92
C ASN A 269 12.67 -2.65 -14.88
N ASP A 270 13.18 -2.51 -16.10
CA ASP A 270 12.47 -1.93 -17.24
C ASP A 270 12.10 -3.03 -18.25
N VAL A 271 10.81 -3.30 -18.41
CA VAL A 271 10.26 -4.34 -19.28
C VAL A 271 9.32 -3.69 -20.28
N THR A 272 9.74 -3.61 -21.55
CA THR A 272 8.99 -2.95 -22.63
C THR A 272 8.65 -3.93 -23.76
N ALA A 273 7.36 -4.10 -24.03
CA ALA A 273 6.85 -4.80 -25.21
C ALA A 273 6.14 -3.80 -26.14
N ARG A 274 6.57 -3.70 -27.41
CA ARG A 274 6.13 -2.64 -28.32
C ARG A 274 5.82 -3.11 -29.75
N ILE A 275 4.69 -2.65 -30.29
CA ILE A 275 4.48 -2.54 -31.75
C ILE A 275 4.92 -1.13 -32.17
N ALA A 276 5.87 -1.04 -33.11
CA ALA A 276 6.55 0.22 -33.42
C ALA A 276 5.65 1.27 -34.12
N GLU A 277 6.03 2.55 -34.03
CA GLU A 277 5.36 3.67 -34.70
C GLU A 277 5.18 3.40 -36.21
N GLY A 278 3.95 3.53 -36.70
CA GLY A 278 3.60 3.35 -38.11
C GLY A 278 3.67 1.90 -38.64
N ALA A 279 3.98 0.92 -37.79
CA ALA A 279 4.05 -0.49 -38.19
C ALA A 279 2.69 -1.05 -38.63
N THR A 280 2.69 -1.96 -39.61
CA THR A 280 1.50 -2.71 -40.04
C THR A 280 1.60 -4.17 -39.62
N VAL A 281 0.71 -4.61 -38.73
CA VAL A 281 0.72 -5.94 -38.11
C VAL A 281 -0.59 -6.65 -38.40
N THR A 282 -0.56 -7.81 -39.09
CA THR A 282 -1.77 -8.53 -39.53
C THR A 282 -1.72 -10.02 -39.16
N ALA A 283 -2.68 -10.47 -38.34
CA ALA A 283 -2.87 -11.86 -37.96
C ALA A 283 -4.25 -12.38 -38.41
N ASN A 284 -4.30 -13.59 -38.97
CA ASN A 284 -5.56 -14.30 -39.24
C ASN A 284 -6.22 -14.81 -37.95
N GLY A 285 -5.40 -15.19 -36.97
CA GLY A 285 -5.77 -15.47 -35.61
C GLY A 285 -5.50 -14.25 -34.74
N ASN A 286 -4.68 -14.43 -33.72
CA ASN A 286 -4.55 -13.48 -32.62
C ASN A 286 -3.26 -12.65 -32.70
N VAL A 287 -3.29 -11.46 -32.09
CA VAL A 287 -2.10 -10.66 -31.77
C VAL A 287 -2.05 -10.52 -30.26
N TRP A 288 -0.94 -10.94 -29.66
CA TRP A 288 -0.70 -10.84 -28.22
C TRP A 288 0.58 -10.03 -27.97
N LEU A 289 0.46 -9.00 -27.14
CA LEU A 289 1.52 -8.10 -26.72
C LEU A 289 1.62 -8.16 -25.19
N ASP A 290 2.76 -8.60 -24.66
CA ASP A 290 2.91 -8.96 -23.24
C ASP A 290 4.19 -8.35 -22.66
N ALA A 291 4.06 -7.52 -21.64
CA ALA A 291 5.17 -7.04 -20.81
C ALA A 291 4.93 -7.55 -19.38
N ALA A 292 5.87 -8.34 -18.84
CA ALA A 292 5.72 -8.95 -17.51
C ALA A 292 7.00 -8.85 -16.68
N ASP A 293 6.87 -8.38 -15.43
CA ASP A 293 7.89 -8.45 -14.39
C ASP A 293 7.34 -9.27 -13.21
N ASP A 294 8.02 -10.36 -12.85
CA ASP A 294 7.72 -11.22 -11.69
C ASP A 294 8.97 -11.27 -10.80
N SER A 295 8.85 -10.78 -9.56
CA SER A 295 9.98 -10.70 -8.65
C SER A 295 9.65 -11.15 -7.21
N SER A 296 10.32 -12.22 -6.77
CA SER A 296 10.26 -12.77 -5.41
C SER A 296 11.56 -12.43 -4.67
N LEU A 297 11.46 -11.61 -3.61
CA LEU A 297 12.60 -11.09 -2.85
C LEU A 297 12.54 -11.54 -1.38
N LEU A 298 13.70 -11.91 -0.84
CA LEU A 298 13.92 -12.18 0.58
C LEU A 298 15.16 -11.42 1.04
N GLN A 299 15.00 -10.50 1.99
CA GLN A 299 16.08 -9.85 2.72
C GLN A 299 15.99 -10.23 4.20
N PHE A 300 17.11 -10.71 4.76
CA PHE A 300 17.29 -10.94 6.18
C PHE A 300 18.57 -10.27 6.66
N GLY A 301 18.51 -9.56 7.78
CA GLY A 301 19.64 -8.99 8.49
C GLY A 301 19.55 -9.20 10.00
N GLY A 302 20.61 -9.73 10.61
CA GLY A 302 20.66 -9.94 12.07
C GLY A 302 21.97 -9.44 12.67
N GLY A 303 21.92 -8.63 13.74
CA GLY A 303 23.09 -8.11 14.47
C GLY A 303 23.04 -8.42 15.97
N ILE A 304 24.00 -9.18 16.49
CA ILE A 304 24.00 -9.66 17.89
C ILE A 304 25.28 -9.20 18.61
N GLY A 305 25.18 -8.30 19.60
CA GLY A 305 26.30 -7.90 20.46
C GLY A 305 26.10 -8.33 21.92
N ALA A 306 26.95 -9.21 22.44
CA ALA A 306 26.92 -9.69 23.82
C ALA A 306 28.15 -9.21 24.62
N GLY A 307 27.99 -8.46 25.70
CA GLY A 307 29.09 -7.89 26.48
C GLY A 307 29.16 -8.37 27.93
N LYS A 308 30.32 -8.17 28.56
CA LYS A 308 30.38 -8.07 30.01
C LYS A 308 30.06 -6.66 30.48
N ASP A 309 30.53 -5.64 29.77
CA ASP A 309 30.25 -4.25 30.12
C ASP A 309 29.22 -3.65 29.16
N VAL A 310 29.48 -3.68 27.84
CA VAL A 310 28.55 -3.13 26.84
C VAL A 310 28.20 -4.17 25.77
N GLY A 311 26.93 -4.42 25.48
CA GLY A 311 26.47 -5.19 24.31
C GLY A 311 25.81 -4.26 23.30
N VAL A 312 26.12 -4.39 22.00
CA VAL A 312 25.48 -3.61 20.92
C VAL A 312 25.11 -4.51 19.74
N GLY A 313 23.84 -4.80 19.55
CA GLY A 313 23.32 -5.35 18.31
C GLY A 313 22.84 -4.21 17.42
N ALA A 314 23.20 -4.20 16.14
CA ALA A 314 22.72 -3.23 15.15
C ALA A 314 22.34 -3.95 13.85
N SER A 315 21.19 -3.61 13.27
CA SER A 315 20.82 -4.04 11.91
C SER A 315 20.24 -2.88 11.13
N VAL A 316 20.69 -2.74 9.89
CA VAL A 316 20.08 -1.88 8.88
C VAL A 316 19.66 -2.76 7.72
N GLY A 317 18.36 -2.83 7.45
CA GLY A 317 17.79 -3.40 6.23
C GLY A 317 17.38 -2.28 5.28
N ALA A 318 17.73 -2.40 4.01
CA ALA A 318 17.25 -1.54 2.95
C ALA A 318 16.85 -2.40 1.75
N LEU A 319 15.56 -2.43 1.46
CA LEU A 319 14.97 -3.12 0.32
C LEU A 319 14.32 -2.10 -0.60
N VAL A 320 14.85 -1.97 -1.82
CA VAL A 320 14.33 -1.06 -2.84
C VAL A 320 13.93 -1.88 -4.06
N VAL A 321 12.66 -1.79 -4.44
CA VAL A 321 12.09 -2.42 -5.64
C VAL A 321 11.52 -1.33 -6.52
N LEU A 322 12.13 -1.15 -7.69
CA LEU A 322 11.69 -0.27 -8.76
C LEU A 322 11.27 -1.13 -9.94
N GLY A 323 10.08 -0.87 -10.47
CA GLY A 323 9.59 -1.56 -11.66
C GLY A 323 8.96 -0.58 -12.64
N HIS A 324 9.28 -0.78 -13.91
CA HIS A 324 8.67 -0.12 -15.05
C HIS A 324 8.27 -1.19 -16.06
N THR A 325 6.98 -1.44 -16.20
CA THR A 325 6.45 -2.43 -17.15
C THR A 325 5.55 -1.73 -18.16
N LEU A 326 5.90 -1.79 -19.43
CA LEU A 326 5.26 -1.06 -20.52
C LEU A 326 4.84 -1.98 -21.67
N ALA A 327 3.55 -2.02 -21.98
CA ALA A 327 3.02 -2.58 -23.22
C ALA A 327 2.47 -1.46 -24.12
N GLU A 328 2.99 -1.32 -25.34
CA GLU A 328 2.69 -0.18 -26.22
C GLU A 328 2.33 -0.58 -27.66
N VAL A 329 1.25 0.02 -28.18
CA VAL A 329 1.05 0.15 -29.64
C VAL A 329 1.40 1.59 -30.03
N GLY A 330 2.52 1.75 -30.72
CA GLY A 330 3.08 3.06 -31.08
C GLY A 330 2.21 3.84 -32.06
N SER A 331 2.38 5.16 -32.07
CA SER A 331 1.54 6.10 -32.82
C SER A 331 1.40 5.71 -34.30
N LYS A 332 0.19 5.84 -34.84
CA LYS A 332 -0.15 5.52 -36.25
C LYS A 332 0.11 4.07 -36.69
N ALA A 333 0.43 3.15 -35.78
CA ALA A 333 0.51 1.72 -36.10
C ALA A 333 -0.88 1.18 -36.51
N ASN A 334 -0.92 0.17 -37.38
CA ASN A 334 -2.14 -0.45 -37.88
C ASN A 334 -2.11 -1.94 -37.59
N VAL A 335 -2.86 -2.36 -36.58
CA VAL A 335 -2.95 -3.75 -36.11
C VAL A 335 -4.27 -4.36 -36.58
N THR A 336 -4.24 -5.58 -37.12
CA THR A 336 -5.43 -6.36 -37.47
C THR A 336 -5.28 -7.76 -36.89
N ALA A 337 -6.11 -8.10 -35.92
CA ALA A 337 -6.12 -9.40 -35.23
C ALA A 337 -7.51 -10.05 -35.42
N ARG A 338 -7.66 -10.88 -36.45
CA ARG A 338 -8.98 -11.34 -36.90
C ARG A 338 -9.63 -12.38 -35.98
N GLY A 339 -8.88 -13.10 -35.16
CA GLY A 339 -9.40 -14.09 -34.21
C GLY A 339 -10.10 -15.30 -34.85
N LEU A 340 -9.78 -15.64 -36.11
CA LEU A 340 -10.40 -16.75 -36.86
C LEU A 340 -9.81 -18.13 -36.52
N GLU A 341 -8.61 -18.16 -35.96
CA GLU A 341 -7.88 -19.39 -35.63
C GLU A 341 -8.45 -20.12 -34.41
N GLY A 342 -8.12 -21.42 -34.28
CA GLY A 342 -8.57 -22.26 -33.16
C GLY A 342 -8.04 -21.81 -31.80
N ASN A 343 -6.78 -21.38 -31.74
CA ASN A 343 -6.07 -21.01 -30.53
C ASN A 343 -6.70 -19.81 -29.79
N VAL A 344 -6.60 -19.82 -28.46
CA VAL A 344 -6.92 -18.70 -27.57
C VAL A 344 -5.62 -18.11 -27.00
N ILE A 345 -5.66 -16.83 -26.64
CA ILE A 345 -4.67 -16.21 -25.75
C ILE A 345 -5.14 -16.49 -24.32
N THR A 346 -4.23 -16.93 -23.46
CA THR A 346 -4.47 -17.15 -22.03
C THR A 346 -3.64 -16.15 -21.26
N PHE A 347 -4.25 -15.43 -20.31
CA PHE A 347 -3.57 -14.47 -19.45
C PHE A 347 -4.23 -14.42 -18.07
N GLU A 348 -3.53 -13.85 -17.09
CA GLU A 348 -4.03 -13.72 -15.73
C GLU A 348 -4.76 -12.40 -15.50
N GLU A 349 -5.77 -12.46 -14.64
CA GLU A 349 -6.59 -11.31 -14.24
C GLU A 349 -6.80 -11.36 -12.72
N LEU A 350 -6.38 -10.31 -12.02
CA LEU A 350 -6.53 -10.20 -10.56
C LEU A 350 -7.98 -10.43 -10.12
N GLN A 351 -8.15 -11.29 -9.12
CA GLN A 351 -9.47 -11.58 -8.55
C GLN A 351 -9.95 -10.42 -7.68
N GLU A 352 -11.26 -10.19 -7.67
CA GLU A 352 -11.87 -9.23 -6.74
C GLU A 352 -11.75 -9.76 -5.30
N VAL A 353 -11.15 -8.94 -4.41
CA VAL A 353 -10.94 -9.30 -3.01
C VAL A 353 -12.24 -9.10 -2.24
N GLU A 354 -12.82 -10.21 -1.79
CA GLU A 354 -14.03 -10.29 -0.97
C GLU A 354 -13.77 -9.80 0.48
N GLU A 355 -14.82 -9.36 1.18
CA GLU A 355 -14.72 -8.72 2.51
C GLU A 355 -13.96 -9.55 3.57
N ALA A 356 -13.20 -8.85 4.43
CA ALA A 356 -12.47 -9.46 5.53
C ALA A 356 -13.43 -9.90 6.65
N LYS A 357 -13.71 -11.21 6.73
CA LYS A 357 -14.63 -11.79 7.73
C LYS A 357 -14.20 -11.48 9.18
N GLU A 358 -15.20 -11.16 10.01
CA GLU A 358 -15.15 -10.92 11.47
C GLU A 358 -14.10 -11.73 12.23
N ALA A 359 -13.98 -13.04 11.91
CA ALA A 359 -13.07 -13.98 12.55
C ALA A 359 -11.57 -13.59 12.48
N GLN A 360 -11.14 -12.83 11.45
CA GLN A 360 -9.77 -12.33 11.38
C GLN A 360 -9.47 -11.29 12.47
N ARG A 361 -10.48 -10.52 12.91
CA ARG A 361 -10.34 -9.53 13.99
C ARG A 361 -10.20 -10.19 15.36
N THR A 362 -10.89 -11.32 15.57
CA THR A 362 -10.89 -12.04 16.85
C THR A 362 -9.57 -12.77 17.13
N GLY A 363 -8.99 -13.45 16.13
CA GLY A 363 -7.73 -14.21 16.31
C GLY A 363 -6.51 -13.33 16.66
N ILE A 364 -6.54 -12.06 16.28
CA ILE A 364 -5.54 -11.05 16.67
C ILE A 364 -5.66 -10.72 18.18
N VAL A 365 -6.88 -10.58 18.69
CA VAL A 365 -7.14 -10.34 20.13
C VAL A 365 -6.80 -11.58 20.97
N GLU A 366 -6.99 -12.79 20.43
CA GLU A 366 -6.53 -14.03 21.07
C GLU A 366 -5.00 -14.12 21.12
N SER A 367 -4.32 -13.69 20.05
CA SER A 367 -2.84 -13.60 20.01
C SER A 367 -2.30 -12.59 21.03
N PHE A 368 -2.97 -11.46 21.23
CA PHE A 368 -2.64 -10.48 22.27
C PHE A 368 -2.89 -11.00 23.69
N ASN A 369 -3.96 -11.78 23.90
CA ASN A 369 -4.19 -12.47 25.16
C ASN A 369 -3.14 -13.56 25.45
N GLY A 370 -2.59 -14.21 24.42
CA GLY A 370 -1.42 -15.09 24.57
C GLY A 370 -0.19 -14.33 25.09
N LEU A 371 0.11 -13.16 24.51
CA LEU A 371 1.27 -12.34 24.89
C LEU A 371 1.26 -11.87 26.36
N LYS A 372 0.09 -11.80 27.00
CA LYS A 372 -0.04 -11.52 28.44
C LYS A 372 0.62 -12.58 29.32
N ASP A 373 0.68 -13.83 28.86
CA ASP A 373 1.25 -14.96 29.59
C ASP A 373 2.75 -15.18 29.27
N THR A 374 3.31 -14.50 28.26
CA THR A 374 4.67 -14.71 27.74
C THR A 374 5.79 -13.96 28.48
N GLY A 375 5.59 -13.60 29.75
CA GLY A 375 6.58 -12.87 30.57
C GLY A 375 7.98 -13.52 30.70
N LEU A 376 8.14 -14.77 30.22
CA LEU A 376 9.42 -15.46 30.01
C LEU A 376 9.51 -16.21 28.66
N ALA A 377 8.48 -16.18 27.79
CA ALA A 377 8.39 -17.03 26.60
C ALA A 377 8.83 -16.36 25.27
N PHE A 378 9.07 -15.04 25.26
CA PHE A 378 9.56 -14.33 24.07
C PHE A 378 10.83 -14.94 23.45
N ALA A 379 11.66 -15.64 24.22
CA ALA A 379 12.81 -16.36 23.69
C ALA A 379 12.41 -17.59 22.87
N ASP A 380 11.50 -18.42 23.40
CA ASP A 380 10.97 -19.61 22.73
C ASP A 380 10.11 -19.21 21.52
N ASP A 381 9.27 -18.17 21.63
CA ASP A 381 8.48 -17.63 20.52
C ASP A 381 9.38 -17.07 19.40
N VAL A 382 10.51 -16.46 19.75
CA VAL A 382 11.53 -16.01 18.78
C VAL A 382 12.28 -17.19 18.17
N GLU A 383 12.53 -18.26 18.91
CA GLU A 383 13.15 -19.50 18.40
C GLU A 383 12.21 -20.24 17.44
N ASP A 384 10.93 -20.41 17.77
CA ASP A 384 9.90 -20.96 16.88
C ASP A 384 9.64 -20.07 15.67
N ALA A 385 9.70 -18.74 15.83
CA ALA A 385 9.67 -17.80 14.71
C ALA A 385 10.93 -17.94 13.82
N PHE A 386 12.12 -18.13 14.40
CA PHE A 386 13.35 -18.40 13.65
C PHE A 386 13.29 -19.73 12.89
N ASP A 387 12.77 -20.80 13.49
CA ASP A 387 12.59 -22.10 12.83
C ASP A 387 11.53 -22.02 11.71
N THR A 388 10.48 -21.23 11.91
CA THR A 388 9.47 -20.96 10.88
C THR A 388 10.04 -20.10 9.73
N LEU A 389 10.78 -19.04 10.04
CA LEU A 389 11.55 -18.22 9.07
C LEU A 389 12.57 -19.07 8.31
N GLY A 390 13.29 -19.97 8.99
CA GLY A 390 14.22 -20.90 8.39
C GLY A 390 13.51 -21.82 7.39
N ASN A 391 12.36 -22.38 7.78
CA ASN A 391 11.51 -23.19 6.92
C ASN A 391 10.95 -22.42 5.70
N ILE A 392 10.66 -21.13 5.83
CA ILE A 392 10.19 -20.25 4.76
C ILE A 392 11.35 -19.87 3.82
N GLY A 393 12.50 -19.47 4.36
CA GLY A 393 13.69 -19.07 3.60
C GLY A 393 14.30 -20.20 2.77
N GLN A 394 14.13 -21.46 3.20
CA GLN A 394 14.64 -22.66 2.52
C GLN A 394 13.84 -23.08 1.27
N SER A 395 12.63 -22.55 1.02
CA SER A 395 11.77 -23.03 -0.09
C SER A 395 11.02 -21.90 -0.80
N LYS A 396 11.33 -21.70 -2.08
CA LYS A 396 10.58 -20.82 -2.99
C LYS A 396 9.08 -21.16 -2.96
N ALA A 397 8.71 -22.44 -3.09
CA ALA A 397 7.30 -22.84 -3.04
C ALA A 397 6.59 -22.55 -1.71
N LYS A 398 7.31 -22.50 -0.56
CA LYS A 398 6.71 -22.08 0.72
C LYS A 398 6.61 -20.54 0.82
N ARG A 399 7.64 -19.80 0.36
CA ARG A 399 7.54 -18.34 0.23
C ARG A 399 6.39 -17.96 -0.68
N ASP A 400 6.39 -18.46 -1.90
CA ASP A 400 5.42 -18.10 -2.92
C ASP A 400 4.00 -18.57 -2.57
N ALA A 401 3.81 -19.64 -1.77
CA ALA A 401 2.49 -20.02 -1.26
C ALA A 401 2.00 -19.13 -0.09
N LEU A 402 2.91 -18.69 0.81
CA LEU A 402 2.60 -17.65 1.80
C LEU A 402 2.38 -16.29 1.12
N LEU A 403 3.08 -16.07 0.02
CA LEU A 403 3.12 -14.88 -0.80
C LEU A 403 2.42 -15.11 -2.14
N ASP A 404 1.29 -15.82 -2.19
CA ASP A 404 0.46 -15.90 -3.40
C ASP A 404 -0.78 -15.01 -3.28
N MET A 405 -1.16 -14.38 -4.37
CA MET A 405 -2.44 -13.66 -4.48
C MET A 405 -3.32 -14.43 -5.44
N PRO A 406 -4.63 -14.60 -5.15
CA PRO A 406 -5.51 -15.33 -6.05
C PRO A 406 -5.66 -14.55 -7.36
N THR A 407 -5.14 -15.12 -8.46
CA THR A 407 -5.41 -14.67 -9.82
C THR A 407 -6.44 -15.60 -10.47
N THR A 408 -7.15 -15.08 -11.48
CA THR A 408 -8.06 -15.87 -12.32
C THR A 408 -7.49 -15.97 -13.72
N THR A 409 -7.62 -17.13 -14.36
CA THR A 409 -7.16 -17.34 -15.74
C THR A 409 -8.27 -16.93 -16.71
N ARG A 410 -8.03 -15.94 -17.57
CA ARG A 410 -8.94 -15.59 -18.67
C ARG A 410 -8.41 -16.10 -20.01
N THR A 411 -9.34 -16.43 -20.91
CA THR A 411 -9.04 -16.75 -22.31
C THR A 411 -9.75 -15.79 -23.26
N ALA A 412 -9.08 -15.42 -24.35
CA ALA A 412 -9.60 -14.50 -25.36
C ALA A 412 -9.14 -14.87 -26.78
N LYS A 413 -9.76 -14.23 -27.79
CA LYS A 413 -9.28 -14.23 -29.19
C LYS A 413 -9.26 -12.81 -29.72
N GLY A 414 -8.47 -12.56 -30.76
CA GLY A 414 -8.30 -11.21 -31.31
C GLY A 414 -7.03 -10.53 -30.81
N PHE A 415 -7.17 -9.30 -30.31
CA PHE A 415 -6.05 -8.50 -29.80
C PHE A 415 -6.03 -8.52 -28.26
N VAL A 416 -4.88 -8.83 -27.67
CA VAL A 416 -4.64 -8.68 -26.23
C VAL A 416 -3.32 -7.96 -26.01
N MET A 417 -3.36 -6.90 -25.22
CA MET A 417 -2.21 -6.20 -24.66
C MET A 417 -2.25 -6.35 -23.14
N THR A 418 -1.19 -6.89 -22.56
CA THR A 418 -1.00 -7.08 -21.12
C THR A 418 0.31 -6.43 -20.67
N ALA A 419 0.23 -5.60 -19.63
CA ALA A 419 1.35 -5.15 -18.83
C ALA A 419 1.12 -5.63 -17.39
N ASN A 420 2.03 -6.42 -16.82
CA ASN A 420 1.90 -6.98 -15.48
C ASN A 420 3.19 -6.80 -14.67
N GLY A 421 3.11 -6.18 -13.49
CA GLY A 421 4.23 -6.07 -12.56
C GLY A 421 3.87 -6.63 -11.19
N ASP A 422 4.45 -7.78 -10.85
CA ASP A 422 4.25 -8.51 -9.60
C ASP A 422 5.51 -8.52 -8.73
N HIS A 423 5.45 -7.85 -7.58
CA HIS A 423 6.56 -7.75 -6.64
C HIS A 423 6.18 -8.30 -5.27
N ARG A 424 6.91 -9.32 -4.82
CA ARG A 424 6.66 -10.06 -3.57
C ARG A 424 7.91 -10.03 -2.71
N ALA A 425 7.82 -9.50 -1.49
CA ALA A 425 8.96 -9.27 -0.63
C ALA A 425 8.75 -9.74 0.81
N VAL A 426 9.83 -10.27 1.39
CA VAL A 426 9.99 -10.48 2.83
C VAL A 426 11.24 -9.76 3.28
N ALA A 427 11.12 -8.80 4.19
CA ALA A 427 12.23 -8.04 4.78
C ALA A 427 12.26 -8.25 6.29
N ILE A 428 13.41 -8.66 6.83
CA ILE A 428 13.54 -9.04 8.24
C ILE A 428 14.83 -8.45 8.81
N SER A 429 14.73 -7.59 9.81
CA SER A 429 15.86 -6.92 10.46
C SER A 429 15.84 -7.12 11.98
N LEU A 430 16.89 -7.74 12.52
CA LEU A 430 16.96 -8.16 13.93
C LEU A 430 18.18 -7.61 14.65
N ALA A 431 18.04 -7.10 15.87
CA ALA A 431 19.18 -6.60 16.65
C ALA A 431 19.13 -6.93 18.16
N VAL A 432 20.12 -7.68 18.65
CA VAL A 432 20.21 -8.08 20.07
C VAL A 432 21.49 -7.53 20.71
N GLY A 433 21.38 -6.56 21.60
CA GLY A 433 22.48 -6.06 22.43
C GLY A 433 22.36 -6.51 23.88
N ALA A 434 23.00 -7.63 24.26
CA ALA A 434 22.94 -8.20 25.61
C ALA A 434 24.19 -7.87 26.44
N SER A 435 24.08 -7.69 27.76
CA SER A 435 25.21 -7.41 28.64
C SER A 435 24.98 -7.88 30.08
N THR A 436 26.05 -8.34 30.74
CA THR A 436 26.04 -8.63 32.19
C THR A 436 26.47 -7.43 33.06
N GLY A 437 26.64 -6.25 32.45
CA GLY A 437 27.16 -5.04 33.08
C GLY A 437 26.45 -3.76 32.64
N THR A 438 27.21 -2.76 32.22
CA THR A 438 26.75 -1.36 32.14
C THR A 438 25.64 -1.11 31.10
N ALA A 439 25.77 -1.59 29.87
CA ALA A 439 24.78 -1.28 28.83
C ALA A 439 24.52 -2.43 27.86
N GLY A 440 23.31 -2.52 27.32
CA GLY A 440 22.91 -3.47 26.28
C GLY A 440 21.99 -2.74 25.30
N VAL A 441 22.40 -2.63 24.04
CA VAL A 441 21.77 -1.76 23.04
C VAL A 441 21.42 -2.56 21.79
N GLY A 442 20.14 -2.73 21.50
CA GLY A 442 19.66 -3.07 20.17
C GLY A 442 19.44 -1.78 19.35
N GLY A 443 19.80 -1.80 18.06
CA GLY A 443 19.44 -0.78 17.05
C GLY A 443 18.89 -1.44 15.78
N VAL A 444 17.68 -1.09 15.33
CA VAL A 444 17.16 -1.56 14.02
C VAL A 444 16.70 -0.37 13.20
N VAL A 445 17.09 -0.34 11.93
CA VAL A 445 16.46 0.47 10.90
C VAL A 445 16.09 -0.45 9.75
N ASP A 446 14.82 -0.55 9.39
CA ASP A 446 14.36 -1.30 8.21
C ASP A 446 13.69 -0.32 7.25
N VAL A 447 14.12 -0.30 5.99
CA VAL A 447 13.59 0.62 4.96
C VAL A 447 13.11 -0.18 3.77
N GLY A 448 11.80 -0.23 3.57
CA GLY A 448 11.18 -0.72 2.34
C GLY A 448 10.84 0.43 1.40
N VAL A 449 11.21 0.31 0.13
CA VAL A 449 10.73 1.21 -0.93
C VAL A 449 10.25 0.35 -2.10
N PHE A 450 8.97 0.45 -2.44
CA PHE A 450 8.36 -0.23 -3.57
C PHE A 450 7.77 0.83 -4.48
N SER A 451 8.30 0.97 -5.69
CA SER A 451 7.79 1.93 -6.68
C SER A 451 7.58 1.22 -8.01
N ASN A 452 6.33 0.83 -8.28
CA ASN A 452 5.99 0.09 -9.50
C ASN A 452 5.12 0.92 -10.46
N SER A 453 5.55 1.05 -11.70
CA SER A 453 4.87 1.75 -12.78
C SER A 453 4.51 0.77 -13.90
N VAL A 454 3.23 0.45 -14.04
CA VAL A 454 2.72 -0.47 -15.05
C VAL A 454 1.81 0.30 -16.03
N SER A 455 2.13 0.27 -17.32
CA SER A 455 1.39 0.99 -18.36
C SER A 455 1.07 0.10 -19.56
N ALA A 456 -0.17 0.15 -20.02
CA ALA A 456 -0.64 -0.48 -21.25
C ALA A 456 -1.35 0.58 -22.10
N HIS A 457 -0.71 1.10 -23.15
CA HIS A 457 -1.26 2.21 -23.94
C HIS A 457 -1.26 2.00 -25.46
N VAL A 458 -2.36 2.44 -26.07
CA VAL A 458 -2.51 2.57 -27.53
C VAL A 458 -2.34 4.05 -27.88
N ALA A 459 -1.19 4.39 -28.45
CA ALA A 459 -0.77 5.76 -28.68
C ALA A 459 -1.54 6.47 -29.81
N ASN A 460 -1.45 7.80 -29.83
CA ASN A 460 -2.20 8.69 -30.73
C ASN A 460 -2.18 8.24 -32.20
N GLY A 461 -3.37 8.14 -32.79
CA GLY A 461 -3.57 7.83 -34.20
C GLY A 461 -3.33 6.37 -34.57
N ALA A 462 -2.96 5.49 -33.63
CA ALA A 462 -2.88 4.06 -33.88
C ALA A 462 -4.28 3.46 -34.11
N SER A 463 -4.36 2.40 -34.91
CA SER A 463 -5.61 1.72 -35.24
C SER A 463 -5.53 0.22 -34.99
N ILE A 464 -6.51 -0.32 -34.27
CA ILE A 464 -6.67 -1.74 -33.97
C ILE A 464 -7.99 -2.20 -34.59
N ASN A 465 -7.89 -3.13 -35.54
CA ASN A 465 -8.98 -3.68 -36.34
C ASN A 465 -9.79 -2.62 -37.10
N ALA A 466 -9.16 -1.54 -37.59
CA ALA A 466 -9.84 -0.43 -38.28
C ALA A 466 -10.79 -0.87 -39.41
N ALA A 467 -10.42 -1.93 -40.14
CA ALA A 467 -11.19 -2.55 -41.22
C ALA A 467 -12.46 -3.29 -40.76
N LEU A 468 -12.69 -3.42 -39.44
CA LEU A 468 -13.93 -3.95 -38.88
C LEU A 468 -15.07 -2.92 -39.04
N THR A 469 -16.13 -3.39 -39.68
CA THR A 469 -17.37 -2.67 -39.99
C THR A 469 -18.49 -3.72 -40.10
N GLY A 470 -19.76 -3.30 -40.13
CA GLY A 470 -20.89 -4.22 -40.27
C GLY A 470 -20.82 -5.08 -41.52
N ALA A 471 -20.28 -4.55 -42.63
CA ALA A 471 -20.08 -5.28 -43.88
C ALA A 471 -18.91 -6.28 -43.84
N THR A 472 -17.96 -6.14 -42.90
CA THR A 472 -16.74 -6.96 -42.80
C THR A 472 -16.72 -7.88 -41.59
N LEU A 473 -17.78 -7.93 -40.77
CA LEU A 473 -17.92 -8.80 -39.60
C LEU A 473 -17.56 -10.28 -39.87
N GLY A 474 -17.89 -10.80 -41.06
CA GLY A 474 -17.57 -12.18 -41.47
C GLY A 474 -16.06 -12.47 -41.61
N ASN A 475 -15.22 -11.43 -41.72
CA ASN A 475 -13.76 -11.55 -41.79
C ASN A 475 -13.08 -11.61 -40.41
N PHE A 476 -13.87 -11.55 -39.33
CA PHE A 476 -13.41 -11.59 -37.93
C PHE A 476 -14.15 -12.71 -37.17
N GLY A 477 -13.48 -13.35 -36.21
CA GLY A 477 -14.06 -14.43 -35.39
C GLY A 477 -15.17 -13.91 -34.47
N ALA A 478 -16.19 -14.74 -34.22
CA ALA A 478 -17.35 -14.33 -33.40
C ALA A 478 -17.02 -14.04 -31.92
N ALA A 479 -15.88 -14.50 -31.43
CA ALA A 479 -15.37 -14.25 -30.07
C ALA A 479 -14.11 -13.35 -30.09
N GLN A 480 -13.98 -12.49 -31.10
CA GLN A 480 -12.85 -11.59 -31.28
C GLN A 480 -13.02 -10.32 -30.45
N ASP A 481 -12.15 -10.17 -29.46
CA ASP A 481 -12.08 -9.04 -28.53
C ASP A 481 -10.90 -8.11 -28.86
N THR A 482 -10.86 -6.96 -28.19
CA THR A 482 -9.68 -6.11 -28.06
C THR A 482 -9.51 -5.73 -26.61
N ILE A 483 -8.48 -6.30 -25.96
CA ILE A 483 -8.24 -6.19 -24.52
C ILE A 483 -6.93 -5.46 -24.30
N ILE A 484 -6.97 -4.44 -23.44
CA ILE A 484 -5.83 -3.62 -23.02
C ILE A 484 -5.83 -3.63 -21.50
N SER A 485 -4.85 -4.27 -20.87
CA SER A 485 -4.82 -4.47 -19.42
C SER A 485 -3.47 -4.10 -18.82
N ALA A 486 -3.49 -3.27 -17.79
CA ALA A 486 -2.36 -3.00 -16.90
C ALA A 486 -2.69 -3.55 -15.51
N GLN A 487 -1.81 -4.37 -14.94
CA GLN A 487 -2.00 -5.02 -13.65
C GLN A 487 -0.76 -4.85 -12.78
N SER A 488 -0.94 -4.51 -11.51
CA SER A 488 0.15 -4.46 -10.53
C SER A 488 -0.24 -5.16 -9.24
N THR A 489 0.64 -6.05 -8.78
CA THR A 489 0.60 -6.63 -7.45
C THR A 489 1.84 -6.22 -6.67
N GLY A 490 1.63 -5.82 -5.41
CA GLY A 490 2.71 -5.55 -4.46
C GLY A 490 2.40 -6.23 -3.14
N ARG A 491 3.30 -7.07 -2.65
CA ARG A 491 3.21 -7.59 -1.28
C ARG A 491 4.53 -7.46 -0.54
N MET A 492 4.43 -6.98 0.70
CA MET A 492 5.54 -6.96 1.64
C MET A 492 5.12 -7.61 2.96
N ILE A 493 6.00 -8.45 3.51
CA ILE A 493 6.00 -8.82 4.92
C ILE A 493 7.31 -8.29 5.54
N GLY A 494 7.20 -7.26 6.37
CA GLY A 494 8.30 -6.64 7.10
C GLY A 494 8.33 -7.07 8.57
N PHE A 495 9.49 -7.43 9.10
CA PHE A 495 9.68 -7.68 10.53
C PHE A 495 10.95 -6.99 11.05
N ALA A 496 10.82 -6.03 11.96
CA ALA A 496 11.90 -5.45 12.72
C ALA A 496 11.79 -5.87 14.19
N GLY A 497 12.83 -6.50 14.74
CA GLY A 497 12.79 -7.02 16.12
C GLY A 497 14.08 -6.78 16.87
N MET A 498 14.00 -6.32 18.12
CA MET A 498 15.21 -5.97 18.85
C MET A 498 15.13 -5.99 20.36
N VAL A 499 16.28 -6.26 20.98
CA VAL A 499 16.43 -6.41 22.43
C VAL A 499 17.75 -5.80 22.90
N GLY A 500 17.68 -4.76 23.74
CA GLY A 500 18.81 -4.29 24.54
C GLY A 500 18.68 -4.80 25.98
N ALA A 501 19.48 -5.77 26.39
CA ALA A 501 19.42 -6.38 27.72
C ALA A 501 20.69 -6.07 28.54
N ALA A 502 20.60 -5.62 29.79
CA ALA A 502 21.79 -5.26 30.59
C ALA A 502 21.64 -5.48 32.10
N LYS A 503 22.75 -5.36 32.85
CA LYS A 503 22.65 -5.21 34.32
C LYS A 503 22.25 -3.78 34.73
N THR A 504 22.73 -2.75 34.03
CA THR A 504 22.50 -1.33 34.39
C THR A 504 21.55 -0.60 33.44
N ALA A 505 21.80 -0.60 32.12
CA ALA A 505 20.98 0.12 31.13
C ALA A 505 20.67 -0.72 29.87
N GLY A 506 19.42 -1.13 29.68
CA GLY A 506 18.97 -1.85 28.47
C GLY A 506 18.23 -0.93 27.52
N VAL A 507 18.56 -0.91 26.23
CA VAL A 507 17.95 -0.01 25.23
C VAL A 507 17.68 -0.76 23.92
N GLY A 508 16.44 -0.84 23.45
CA GLY A 508 16.11 -1.20 22.08
C GLY A 508 15.49 0.02 21.38
N GLY A 509 16.07 0.50 20.28
CA GLY A 509 15.55 1.63 19.49
C GLY A 509 15.41 1.32 17.99
N GLY A 510 14.17 1.13 17.53
CA GLY A 510 13.85 0.60 16.20
C GLY A 510 13.01 1.55 15.35
N ALA A 511 13.32 1.60 14.06
CA ALA A 511 12.53 2.32 13.06
C ALA A 511 12.26 1.44 11.83
N THR A 512 11.01 1.30 11.44
CA THR A 512 10.60 0.75 10.14
C THR A 512 10.00 1.87 9.29
N VAL A 513 10.48 2.03 8.06
CA VAL A 513 9.97 3.04 7.13
C VAL A 513 9.67 2.36 5.80
N ASN A 514 8.40 2.26 5.46
CA ASN A 514 7.95 1.58 4.26
C ASN A 514 7.22 2.55 3.33
N VAL A 515 7.80 2.80 2.15
CA VAL A 515 7.25 3.67 1.13
C VAL A 515 6.76 2.81 -0.02
N PHE A 516 5.44 2.78 -0.23
CA PHE A 516 4.80 2.15 -1.37
C PHE A 516 4.29 3.25 -2.28
N ASN A 517 4.81 3.29 -3.50
CA ASN A 517 4.36 4.17 -4.56
C ASN A 517 3.95 3.30 -5.76
N GLY A 518 2.97 3.74 -6.54
CA GLY A 518 2.66 3.01 -7.76
C GLY A 518 1.77 3.75 -8.74
N SER A 519 1.96 3.43 -10.02
CA SER A 519 1.06 3.85 -11.08
C SER A 519 0.65 2.63 -11.90
N THR A 520 -0.64 2.49 -12.18
CA THR A 520 -1.16 1.43 -13.04
C THR A 520 -2.12 2.06 -14.03
N GLN A 521 -1.74 2.10 -15.31
CA GLN A 521 -2.45 2.87 -16.33
C GLN A 521 -2.77 2.03 -17.56
N ALA A 522 -4.04 2.00 -17.97
CA ALA A 522 -4.49 1.41 -19.22
C ALA A 522 -5.16 2.49 -20.07
N SER A 523 -4.70 2.75 -21.29
CA SER A 523 -5.23 3.87 -22.08
C SER A 523 -5.33 3.66 -23.60
N VAL A 524 -6.31 4.34 -24.18
CA VAL A 524 -6.46 4.56 -25.63
C VAL A 524 -6.43 6.06 -25.88
N ASP A 525 -5.33 6.57 -26.44
CA ASP A 525 -5.11 8.01 -26.56
C ASP A 525 -5.92 8.69 -27.67
N SER A 526 -6.00 10.01 -27.60
CA SER A 526 -6.71 10.83 -28.59
C SER A 526 -6.29 10.50 -30.03
N GLY A 527 -7.30 10.36 -30.90
CA GLY A 527 -7.11 9.99 -32.31
C GLY A 527 -6.83 8.50 -32.57
N ALA A 528 -6.56 7.69 -31.54
CA ALA A 528 -6.49 6.24 -31.71
C ALA A 528 -7.89 5.64 -31.93
N VAL A 529 -7.97 4.50 -32.64
CA VAL A 529 -9.23 3.79 -32.93
C VAL A 529 -9.07 2.31 -32.61
N VAL A 530 -9.83 1.79 -31.66
CA VAL A 530 -9.85 0.37 -31.29
C VAL A 530 -11.22 -0.23 -31.62
N LYS A 531 -11.25 -1.44 -32.20
CA LYS A 531 -12.51 -2.10 -32.57
C LYS A 531 -12.51 -3.60 -32.27
N ALA A 532 -13.66 -4.13 -31.85
CA ALA A 532 -13.87 -5.56 -31.62
C ALA A 532 -15.22 -6.05 -32.15
N ARG A 533 -15.26 -7.31 -32.62
CA ARG A 533 -16.50 -7.98 -33.04
C ARG A 533 -17.31 -8.48 -31.83
N ARG A 534 -16.67 -8.67 -30.68
CA ARG A 534 -17.35 -8.90 -29.41
C ARG A 534 -17.07 -7.72 -28.47
N ASP A 535 -16.04 -7.78 -27.63
CA ASP A 535 -15.84 -6.76 -26.59
C ASP A 535 -14.56 -5.93 -26.75
N VAL A 536 -14.63 -4.65 -26.38
CA VAL A 536 -13.44 -3.82 -26.10
C VAL A 536 -13.33 -3.64 -24.59
N ALA A 537 -12.18 -3.99 -24.00
CA ALA A 537 -11.92 -3.82 -22.57
C ALA A 537 -10.61 -3.06 -22.33
N VAL A 538 -10.68 -1.97 -21.57
CA VAL A 538 -9.52 -1.18 -21.10
C VAL A 538 -9.51 -1.22 -19.58
N ALA A 539 -8.55 -1.93 -18.97
CA ALA A 539 -8.58 -2.23 -17.55
C ALA A 539 -7.24 -1.96 -16.84
N ALA A 540 -7.27 -1.17 -15.77
CA ALA A 540 -6.13 -0.89 -14.89
C ALA A 540 -6.43 -1.43 -13.48
N ARG A 541 -5.62 -2.36 -12.97
CA ARG A 541 -5.88 -2.99 -11.66
C ARG A 541 -4.67 -3.08 -10.76
N ARG A 542 -4.82 -2.66 -9.50
CA ARG A 542 -3.76 -2.61 -8.52
C ARG A 542 -4.16 -3.32 -7.23
N GLN A 543 -3.33 -4.24 -6.75
CA GLN A 543 -3.54 -4.95 -5.50
C GLN A 543 -2.30 -4.84 -4.60
N GLN A 544 -2.47 -4.36 -3.36
CA GLN A 544 -1.41 -4.21 -2.37
C GLN A 544 -1.72 -4.93 -1.06
N GLN A 545 -0.74 -5.67 -0.52
CA GLN A 545 -0.80 -6.28 0.81
C GLN A 545 0.48 -5.96 1.59
N ILE A 546 0.33 -5.28 2.71
CA ILE A 546 1.46 -4.80 3.51
C ILE A 546 1.24 -5.29 4.94
N GLY A 547 2.10 -6.21 5.39
CA GLY A 547 2.17 -6.63 6.78
C GLY A 547 3.49 -6.18 7.37
N VAL A 548 3.50 -5.31 8.39
CA VAL A 548 4.73 -4.83 9.02
C VAL A 548 4.63 -4.99 10.54
N ALA A 549 5.66 -5.59 11.14
CA ALA A 549 5.76 -5.75 12.58
C ALA A 549 7.08 -5.16 13.10
N GLY A 550 7.00 -4.26 14.09
CA GLY A 550 8.15 -3.56 14.68
C GLY A 550 8.17 -3.70 16.21
N PHE A 551 9.14 -4.43 16.76
CA PHE A 551 9.23 -4.73 18.19
C PHE A 551 10.55 -4.27 18.80
N ALA A 552 10.51 -3.47 19.87
CA ALA A 552 11.69 -3.02 20.59
C ALA A 552 11.61 -3.26 22.10
N MET A 553 12.59 -3.97 22.65
CA MET A 553 12.71 -4.20 24.09
C MET A 553 14.00 -3.62 24.66
N GLY A 554 13.92 -2.93 25.80
CA GLY A 554 15.04 -2.51 26.61
C GLY A 554 14.91 -3.04 28.03
N ALA A 555 15.62 -4.13 28.36
CA ALA A 555 15.52 -4.82 29.64
C ALA A 555 16.76 -4.60 30.52
N ALA A 556 16.59 -4.27 31.79
CA ALA A 556 17.68 -4.21 32.75
C ALA A 556 17.28 -4.59 34.17
N THR A 557 18.24 -5.13 34.92
CA THR A 557 18.12 -5.29 36.39
C THR A 557 18.43 -4.02 37.17
N GLY A 558 18.78 -2.92 36.49
CA GLY A 558 19.37 -1.72 37.06
C GLY A 558 18.59 -0.44 36.71
N PRO A 559 19.23 0.74 36.72
CA PRO A 559 18.50 2.00 36.71
C PRO A 559 17.67 2.28 35.45
N ALA A 560 17.98 1.73 34.27
CA ALA A 560 17.29 2.12 33.03
C ALA A 560 16.95 0.94 32.09
N GLY A 561 15.74 0.93 31.54
CA GLY A 561 15.30 0.01 30.50
C GLY A 561 14.41 0.75 29.52
N VAL A 562 14.78 0.84 28.23
CA VAL A 562 14.09 1.67 27.24
C VAL A 562 13.81 0.85 25.97
N GLY A 563 12.55 0.54 25.70
CA GLY A 563 12.10 0.08 24.38
C GLY A 563 11.50 1.24 23.61
N ALA A 564 11.95 1.49 22.39
CA ALA A 564 11.41 2.50 21.49
C ALA A 564 11.23 1.89 20.09
N ALA A 565 10.01 1.85 19.57
CA ALA A 565 9.70 1.35 18.24
C ALA A 565 8.90 2.39 17.45
N VAL A 566 9.29 2.65 16.22
CA VAL A 566 8.62 3.55 15.29
C VAL A 566 8.34 2.81 13.99
N ASN A 567 7.10 2.82 13.52
CA ASN A 567 6.75 2.45 12.15
C ASN A 567 6.18 3.65 11.41
N VAL A 568 6.59 3.81 10.15
CA VAL A 568 6.04 4.79 9.21
C VAL A 568 5.74 4.09 7.90
N ALA A 569 4.48 4.04 7.50
CA ALA A 569 4.07 3.64 6.17
C ALA A 569 3.56 4.84 5.38
N VAL A 570 4.15 5.06 4.21
CA VAL A 570 3.67 6.02 3.22
C VAL A 570 3.21 5.23 2.00
N ILE A 571 1.89 5.18 1.79
CA ILE A 571 1.25 4.46 0.69
C ILE A 571 0.69 5.50 -0.28
N SER A 572 1.13 5.48 -1.52
CA SER A 572 0.65 6.35 -2.58
C SER A 572 0.37 5.54 -3.85
N GLY A 573 -0.69 5.89 -4.57
CA GLY A 573 -1.07 5.14 -5.77
C GLY A 573 -1.97 5.90 -6.74
N ALA A 574 -1.80 5.63 -8.03
CA ALA A 574 -2.68 6.09 -9.10
C ALA A 574 -3.05 4.94 -10.03
N THR A 575 -4.32 4.57 -10.06
CA THR A 575 -4.88 3.52 -10.93
C THR A 575 -5.83 4.16 -11.95
N THR A 576 -5.51 4.12 -13.24
CA THR A 576 -6.25 4.88 -14.27
C THR A 576 -6.57 4.05 -15.50
N ALA A 577 -7.85 3.90 -15.85
CA ALA A 577 -8.31 3.37 -17.13
C ALA A 577 -8.93 4.52 -17.97
N ARG A 578 -8.45 4.76 -19.19
CA ARG A 578 -8.85 5.94 -19.98
C ARG A 578 -9.07 5.66 -21.47
N ILE A 579 -10.13 6.23 -22.04
CA ILE A 579 -10.34 6.32 -23.49
C ILE A 579 -10.49 7.80 -23.88
N ASP A 580 -9.49 8.36 -24.56
CA ASP A 580 -9.57 9.66 -25.26
C ASP A 580 -9.71 9.50 -26.78
N GLY A 581 -9.43 8.30 -27.29
CA GLY A 581 -9.68 7.91 -28.68
C GLY A 581 -11.09 7.37 -28.90
N ARG A 582 -11.26 6.53 -29.93
CA ARG A 582 -12.54 5.89 -30.26
C ARG A 582 -12.50 4.38 -30.01
N ALA A 583 -13.53 3.84 -29.35
CA ALA A 583 -13.75 2.42 -29.14
C ALA A 583 -15.10 1.97 -29.73
N ASP A 584 -15.09 1.04 -30.68
CA ASP A 584 -16.31 0.46 -31.28
C ASP A 584 -16.41 -1.05 -31.02
N ALA A 585 -17.52 -1.52 -30.44
CA ALA A 585 -17.78 -2.93 -30.16
C ALA A 585 -19.17 -3.37 -30.64
N TYR A 586 -19.24 -4.56 -31.24
CA TYR A 586 -20.52 -5.18 -31.63
C TYR A 586 -21.18 -5.98 -30.48
N ARG A 587 -20.57 -5.97 -29.29
CA ARG A 587 -21.21 -6.30 -28.01
C ARG A 587 -20.89 -5.18 -27.01
N ASN A 588 -19.97 -5.37 -26.07
CA ASN A 588 -19.78 -4.45 -24.94
C ASN A 588 -18.48 -3.62 -25.04
N VAL A 589 -18.47 -2.45 -24.40
CA VAL A 589 -17.25 -1.67 -24.12
C VAL A 589 -17.12 -1.47 -22.61
N THR A 590 -15.95 -1.76 -22.06
CA THR A 590 -15.67 -1.64 -20.62
C THR A 590 -14.40 -0.84 -20.37
N VAL A 591 -14.49 0.16 -19.49
CA VAL A 591 -13.36 0.94 -18.95
C VAL A 591 -13.34 0.72 -17.45
N ASP A 592 -12.30 0.09 -16.92
CA ASP A 592 -12.32 -0.51 -15.58
C ASP A 592 -11.05 -0.17 -14.78
N ALA A 593 -11.18 0.64 -13.74
CA ALA A 593 -10.09 0.97 -12.81
C ALA A 593 -10.39 0.35 -11.44
N ARG A 594 -9.57 -0.60 -10.96
CA ARG A 594 -9.78 -1.23 -9.64
C ARG A 594 -8.56 -1.22 -8.75
N GLU A 595 -8.77 -0.92 -7.48
CA GLU A 595 -7.75 -0.96 -6.44
C GLU A 595 -8.22 -1.76 -5.23
N SER A 596 -7.36 -2.64 -4.72
CA SER A 596 -7.53 -3.30 -3.42
C SER A 596 -6.25 -3.18 -2.59
N SER A 597 -6.35 -2.62 -1.39
CA SER A 597 -5.22 -2.39 -0.50
C SER A 597 -5.52 -2.94 0.90
N ARG A 598 -4.57 -3.69 1.48
CA ARG A 598 -4.66 -4.21 2.86
C ARG A 598 -3.37 -3.92 3.61
N HIS A 599 -3.50 -3.29 4.76
CA HIS A 599 -2.42 -2.88 5.64
C HIS A 599 -2.65 -3.52 7.01
N LEU A 600 -1.63 -4.22 7.54
CA LEU A 600 -1.61 -4.75 8.89
C LEU A 600 -0.31 -4.34 9.55
N GLU A 601 -0.40 -3.54 10.61
CA GLU A 601 0.74 -2.95 11.29
C GLU A 601 0.72 -3.27 12.77
N VAL A 602 1.84 -3.78 13.29
CA VAL A 602 1.99 -4.17 14.69
C VAL A 602 3.25 -3.52 15.26
N VAL A 603 3.11 -2.61 16.22
CA VAL A 603 4.25 -1.92 16.85
C VAL A 603 4.24 -2.18 18.36
N GLY A 604 5.31 -2.80 18.87
CA GLY A 604 5.46 -3.12 20.29
C GLY A 604 6.73 -2.52 20.89
N ALA A 605 6.64 -1.84 22.03
CA ALA A 605 7.80 -1.27 22.71
C ALA A 605 7.78 -1.53 24.22
N ILE A 606 8.77 -2.23 24.77
CA ILE A 606 8.81 -2.61 26.20
C ILE A 606 10.12 -2.19 26.86
N GLY A 607 10.05 -1.31 27.88
CA GLY A 607 11.17 -0.99 28.76
C GLY A 607 11.02 -1.62 30.14
N VAL A 608 11.93 -2.52 30.51
CA VAL A 608 11.93 -3.20 31.83
C VAL A 608 13.16 -2.77 32.64
N ALA A 609 13.01 -2.33 33.89
CA ALA A 609 14.13 -1.84 34.69
C ALA A 609 14.03 -2.11 36.21
N GLY A 610 15.16 -2.04 36.91
CA GLY A 610 15.20 -1.95 38.37
C GLY A 610 14.73 -0.58 38.90
N THR A 611 14.96 0.52 38.16
CA THR A 611 14.51 1.88 38.56
C THR A 611 13.56 2.50 37.54
N ALA A 612 13.98 2.80 36.30
CA ALA A 612 13.17 3.51 35.30
C ALA A 612 13.00 2.69 34.01
N GLY A 613 11.78 2.24 33.72
CA GLY A 613 11.41 1.44 32.55
C GLY A 613 10.51 2.24 31.62
N VAL A 614 10.88 2.38 30.35
CA VAL A 614 10.19 3.23 29.36
C VAL A 614 9.91 2.42 28.08
N GLY A 615 8.65 2.22 27.73
CA GLY A 615 8.22 1.75 26.42
C GLY A 615 7.63 2.91 25.61
N GLY A 616 8.08 3.11 24.38
CA GLY A 616 7.58 4.12 23.45
C GLY A 616 7.28 3.51 22.08
N ALA A 617 6.02 3.43 21.66
CA ALA A 617 5.61 2.87 20.38
C ALA A 617 4.93 3.95 19.52
N ILE A 618 5.40 4.18 18.31
CA ILE A 618 4.83 5.16 17.37
C ILE A 618 4.51 4.46 16.06
N ASN A 619 3.32 4.72 15.53
CA ASN A 619 2.90 4.25 14.22
C ASN A 619 2.29 5.40 13.42
N VAL A 620 2.70 5.56 12.16
CA VAL A 620 2.19 6.60 11.25
C VAL A 620 1.89 5.98 9.89
N VAL A 621 0.61 5.95 9.52
CA VAL A 621 0.14 5.57 8.17
C VAL A 621 -0.29 6.83 7.44
N VAL A 622 0.29 7.08 6.28
CA VAL A 622 -0.20 8.08 5.33
C VAL A 622 -0.56 7.35 4.04
N ALA A 623 -1.85 7.17 3.79
CA ALA A 623 -2.37 6.56 2.57
C ALA A 623 -2.98 7.65 1.66
N ASN A 624 -2.57 7.70 0.40
CA ASN A 624 -3.07 8.67 -0.57
C ASN A 624 -3.22 8.01 -1.95
N SER A 625 -4.44 7.64 -2.32
CA SER A 625 -4.71 6.88 -3.54
C SER A 625 -5.71 7.57 -4.45
N THR A 626 -5.54 7.35 -5.75
CA THR A 626 -6.49 7.77 -6.78
C THR A 626 -6.84 6.59 -7.66
N THR A 627 -8.13 6.39 -7.94
CA THR A 627 -8.63 5.37 -8.86
C THR A 627 -9.60 6.04 -9.83
N SER A 628 -9.33 5.97 -11.14
CA SER A 628 -10.06 6.75 -12.13
C SER A 628 -10.37 5.98 -13.41
N ALA A 629 -11.65 5.93 -13.80
CA ALA A 629 -12.10 5.39 -15.07
C ALA A 629 -12.71 6.54 -15.91
N LEU A 630 -12.15 6.82 -17.09
CA LEU A 630 -12.53 8.00 -17.87
C LEU A 630 -12.77 7.69 -19.36
N LEU A 631 -13.89 8.20 -19.88
CA LEU A 631 -14.04 8.57 -21.28
C LEU A 631 -13.79 10.09 -21.40
N GLY A 632 -12.66 10.48 -21.96
CA GLY A 632 -12.28 11.90 -22.08
C GLY A 632 -13.10 12.66 -23.13
N ALA A 633 -13.00 14.00 -23.11
CA ALA A 633 -13.86 14.88 -23.91
C ALA A 633 -13.70 14.74 -25.44
N SER A 634 -12.56 14.23 -25.92
CA SER A 634 -12.35 13.90 -27.34
C SER A 634 -12.77 12.46 -27.69
N GLY A 635 -13.09 11.66 -26.68
CA GLY A 635 -13.34 10.24 -26.82
C GLY A 635 -14.74 9.90 -27.31
N ALA A 636 -14.86 8.73 -27.95
CA ALA A 636 -16.13 8.19 -28.40
C ALA A 636 -16.22 6.68 -28.14
N ILE A 637 -17.30 6.23 -27.50
CA ILE A 637 -17.64 4.83 -27.34
C ILE A 637 -18.87 4.52 -28.18
N ASN A 638 -18.86 3.41 -28.92
CA ASN A 638 -20.04 2.86 -29.58
C ASN A 638 -20.12 1.36 -29.31
N ALA A 639 -21.06 0.94 -28.47
CA ALA A 639 -21.35 -0.45 -28.14
C ALA A 639 -22.72 -0.83 -28.72
N MET A 640 -22.95 -2.08 -29.12
CA MET A 640 -24.32 -2.55 -29.42
C MET A 640 -25.06 -3.08 -28.19
N GLY A 641 -24.30 -3.54 -27.18
CA GLY A 641 -24.77 -3.82 -25.83
C GLY A 641 -24.21 -2.80 -24.85
N ASP A 642 -23.70 -3.30 -23.73
CA ASP A 642 -23.37 -2.48 -22.55
C ASP A 642 -22.14 -1.57 -22.76
N THR A 643 -22.21 -0.36 -22.23
CA THR A 643 -21.06 0.52 -21.99
C THR A 643 -20.87 0.71 -20.49
N ALA A 644 -19.80 0.16 -19.92
CA ALA A 644 -19.51 0.28 -18.49
C ALA A 644 -18.22 1.10 -18.27
N ILE A 645 -18.29 2.13 -17.42
CA ILE A 645 -17.15 2.91 -16.95
C ILE A 645 -17.14 2.82 -15.42
N THR A 646 -16.19 2.07 -14.86
CA THR A 646 -16.22 1.64 -13.46
C THR A 646 -14.90 1.96 -12.76
N ALA A 647 -14.96 2.68 -11.64
CA ALA A 647 -13.84 2.90 -10.73
C ALA A 647 -14.16 2.30 -9.36
N ARG A 648 -13.39 1.31 -8.88
CA ARG A 648 -13.60 0.71 -7.54
C ARG A 648 -12.35 0.70 -6.69
N ALA A 649 -12.50 0.99 -5.40
CA ALA A 649 -11.41 1.09 -4.45
C ALA A 649 -11.78 0.46 -3.11
N ARG A 650 -11.01 -0.52 -2.62
CA ARG A 650 -11.22 -1.09 -1.28
C ARG A 650 -9.95 -1.05 -0.45
N GLU A 651 -10.05 -0.52 0.77
CA GLU A 651 -8.94 -0.36 1.71
C GLU A 651 -9.27 -1.02 3.06
N ASN A 652 -8.34 -1.82 3.57
CA ASN A 652 -8.43 -2.45 4.88
C ASN A 652 -7.21 -2.03 5.72
N ILE A 653 -7.41 -1.34 6.83
CA ILE A 653 -6.34 -0.86 7.73
C ILE A 653 -6.48 -1.55 9.10
N GLY A 654 -5.48 -2.32 9.52
CA GLY A 654 -5.43 -2.96 10.83
C GLY A 654 -4.18 -2.54 11.60
N ASN A 655 -4.31 -1.79 12.69
CA ASN A 655 -3.16 -1.29 13.46
C ASN A 655 -3.21 -1.76 14.93
N ILE A 656 -2.09 -2.23 15.46
CA ILE A 656 -1.91 -2.62 16.87
C ILE A 656 -0.65 -1.96 17.42
N ILE A 657 -0.78 -0.97 18.30
CA ILE A 657 0.35 -0.24 18.87
C ILE A 657 0.34 -0.41 20.38
N VAL A 658 1.37 -1.03 20.96
CA VAL A 658 1.43 -1.32 22.39
C VAL A 658 2.78 -0.91 22.98
N ALA A 659 2.73 -0.08 24.02
CA ALA A 659 3.90 0.39 24.75
C ALA A 659 3.81 0.03 26.24
N GLY A 660 4.89 -0.52 26.80
CA GLY A 660 4.97 -0.98 28.19
C GLY A 660 6.24 -0.50 28.90
N GLY A 661 6.11 0.20 30.02
CA GLY A 661 7.23 0.53 30.91
C GLY A 661 7.06 -0.12 32.27
N LEU A 662 7.92 -1.07 32.62
CA LEU A 662 7.84 -1.86 33.85
C LEU A 662 9.09 -1.64 34.71
N ALA A 663 8.97 -1.06 35.92
CA ALA A 663 10.14 -0.91 36.78
C ALA A 663 9.89 -0.83 38.28
N GLY A 664 10.96 -1.05 39.06
CA GLY A 664 10.96 -0.92 40.52
C GLY A 664 10.77 0.50 41.06
N THR A 665 10.79 1.55 40.22
CA THR A 665 10.50 2.93 40.66
C THR A 665 9.59 3.68 39.70
N VAL A 666 9.97 3.88 38.44
CA VAL A 666 9.21 4.64 37.43
C VAL A 666 8.96 3.78 36.20
N GLY A 667 7.71 3.46 35.88
CA GLY A 667 7.32 2.77 34.64
C GLY A 667 6.53 3.69 33.73
N VAL A 668 6.94 3.86 32.47
CA VAL A 668 6.28 4.71 31.47
C VAL A 668 5.99 3.91 30.20
N GLY A 669 4.74 3.76 29.81
CA GLY A 669 4.35 3.21 28.50
C GLY A 669 3.61 4.24 27.69
N ALA A 670 4.17 4.66 26.55
CA ALA A 670 3.62 5.69 25.67
C ALA A 670 3.40 5.15 24.25
N SER A 671 2.15 5.14 23.78
CA SER A 671 1.81 4.73 22.41
C SER A 671 1.15 5.86 21.61
N ILE A 672 1.53 5.96 20.33
CA ILE A 672 0.98 6.90 19.37
C ILE A 672 0.65 6.13 18.09
N ASN A 673 -0.57 6.28 17.59
CA ASN A 673 -0.97 5.86 16.24
C ASN A 673 -1.60 7.04 15.52
N VAL A 674 -1.17 7.28 14.28
CA VAL A 674 -1.75 8.28 13.38
C VAL A 674 -2.03 7.60 12.04
N VAL A 675 -3.27 7.68 11.58
CA VAL A 675 -3.70 7.24 10.26
C VAL A 675 -4.26 8.44 9.51
N ASP A 676 -3.76 8.69 8.32
CA ASP A 676 -4.22 9.74 7.42
C ASP A 676 -4.47 9.10 6.05
N SER A 677 -5.71 8.68 5.78
CA SER A 677 -6.09 8.07 4.50
C SER A 677 -6.93 9.03 3.66
N ARG A 678 -6.46 9.30 2.44
CA ARG A 678 -7.15 10.09 1.42
C ARG A 678 -7.35 9.25 0.17
N ARG A 679 -8.59 9.21 -0.32
CA ARG A 679 -8.95 8.46 -1.53
C ARG A 679 -9.74 9.34 -2.49
N GLY A 680 -9.35 9.32 -3.76
CA GLY A 680 -10.10 9.93 -4.86
C GLY A 680 -10.53 8.87 -5.87
N ILE A 681 -11.80 8.50 -5.86
CA ILE A 681 -12.44 7.55 -6.78
C ILE A 681 -13.27 8.34 -7.77
N SER A 682 -13.04 8.12 -9.07
CA SER A 682 -13.70 8.89 -10.12
C SER A 682 -14.07 8.04 -11.33
N SER A 683 -15.34 8.07 -11.73
CA SER A 683 -15.82 7.53 -12.99
C SER A 683 -16.45 8.65 -13.81
N TYR A 684 -15.93 8.92 -15.00
CA TYR A 684 -16.31 10.08 -15.81
C TYR A 684 -16.57 9.74 -17.28
N ALA A 685 -17.69 10.24 -17.82
CA ALA A 685 -18.02 10.23 -19.23
C ALA A 685 -18.10 11.64 -19.81
N TYR A 686 -16.96 12.24 -20.16
CA TYR A 686 -16.90 13.55 -20.84
C TYR A 686 -17.13 13.48 -22.36
N GLY A 687 -16.86 12.33 -22.96
CA GLY A 687 -16.96 12.11 -24.41
C GLY A 687 -18.39 11.80 -24.89
N SER A 688 -18.47 11.17 -26.06
CA SER A 688 -19.74 10.76 -26.66
C SER A 688 -19.95 9.24 -26.58
N ILE A 689 -21.15 8.81 -26.18
CA ILE A 689 -21.55 7.39 -26.10
C ILE A 689 -22.68 7.13 -27.08
N ASN A 690 -22.52 6.09 -27.90
CA ASN A 690 -23.46 5.57 -28.90
C ASN A 690 -24.02 6.66 -29.84
N GLN A 691 -23.20 7.60 -30.30
CA GLN A 691 -23.66 8.65 -31.22
C GLN A 691 -23.64 8.24 -32.69
N ASP A 692 -22.95 7.15 -33.04
CA ASP A 692 -22.90 6.60 -34.39
C ASP A 692 -24.21 5.86 -34.76
N SER A 693 -24.78 6.19 -35.92
CA SER A 693 -26.04 5.60 -36.40
C SER A 693 -25.95 4.09 -36.69
N ALA A 694 -24.74 3.54 -36.86
CA ALA A 694 -24.55 2.10 -36.99
C ALA A 694 -24.66 1.34 -35.66
N PHE A 695 -24.64 2.05 -34.52
CA PHE A 695 -24.67 1.49 -33.16
C PHE A 695 -25.86 1.97 -32.33
N LYS A 696 -26.59 3.03 -32.75
CA LYS A 696 -27.89 3.39 -32.16
C LYS A 696 -28.92 2.31 -32.43
N ALA A 697 -29.07 1.39 -31.49
CA ALA A 697 -30.10 0.37 -31.47
C ALA A 697 -31.29 0.85 -30.64
N ALA A 698 -32.50 0.44 -31.01
CA ALA A 698 -33.70 0.59 -30.16
C ALA A 698 -33.91 -0.65 -29.27
N ASP A 699 -32.81 -1.35 -28.93
CA ASP A 699 -32.81 -2.59 -28.16
C ASP A 699 -32.63 -2.27 -26.68
N SER A 700 -33.41 -2.93 -25.81
CA SER A 700 -33.41 -2.68 -24.37
C SER A 700 -32.21 -3.30 -23.63
N GLY A 701 -31.26 -3.89 -24.36
CA GLY A 701 -30.00 -4.42 -23.84
C GLY A 701 -28.77 -3.58 -24.19
N GLN A 702 -28.95 -2.30 -24.52
CA GLN A 702 -27.86 -1.32 -24.70
C GLN A 702 -27.85 -0.37 -23.49
N ASP A 703 -27.27 -0.84 -22.38
CA ASP A 703 -27.16 -0.08 -21.13
C ASP A 703 -25.89 0.77 -21.09
N VAL A 704 -25.91 1.86 -20.30
CA VAL A 704 -24.73 2.70 -20.02
C VAL A 704 -24.59 2.87 -18.51
N SER A 705 -23.57 2.26 -17.91
CA SER A 705 -23.28 2.37 -16.47
C SER A 705 -22.00 3.17 -16.21
N ILE A 706 -22.07 4.07 -15.23
CA ILE A 706 -20.96 4.91 -14.76
C ILE A 706 -20.91 4.77 -13.24
N GLU A 707 -19.95 3.99 -12.74
CA GLU A 707 -19.95 3.52 -11.35
C GLU A 707 -18.65 3.93 -10.62
N ALA A 708 -18.80 4.44 -9.40
CA ALA A 708 -17.70 4.76 -8.49
C ALA A 708 -17.96 4.13 -7.11
N ASP A 709 -17.18 3.11 -6.72
CA ASP A 709 -17.29 2.40 -5.44
C ASP A 709 -16.04 2.64 -4.60
N SER A 710 -16.23 3.02 -3.33
CA SER A 710 -15.18 3.10 -2.33
C SER A 710 -15.59 2.43 -1.01
N ALA A 711 -14.80 1.49 -0.52
CA ALA A 711 -14.95 0.89 0.80
C ALA A 711 -13.68 1.05 1.65
N ILE A 712 -13.82 1.53 2.89
CA ILE A 712 -12.75 1.64 3.88
C ILE A 712 -13.18 0.94 5.17
N ASP A 713 -12.49 -0.15 5.52
CA ASP A 713 -12.63 -0.83 6.80
C ASP A 713 -11.36 -0.61 7.66
N MET A 714 -11.53 -0.16 8.90
CA MET A 714 -10.41 0.13 9.80
C MET A 714 -10.62 -0.46 11.19
N TYR A 715 -9.61 -1.18 11.69
CA TYR A 715 -9.50 -1.64 13.07
C TYR A 715 -8.21 -1.11 13.70
N ARG A 716 -8.32 -0.43 14.85
CA ARG A 716 -7.18 0.09 15.61
C ARG A 716 -7.26 -0.34 17.07
N LEU A 717 -6.12 -0.78 17.60
CA LEU A 717 -5.89 -1.05 19.01
C LEU A 717 -4.62 -0.34 19.48
N VAL A 718 -4.73 0.60 20.41
CA VAL A 718 -3.61 1.40 20.92
C VAL A 718 -3.54 1.28 22.45
N GLY A 719 -2.42 0.79 22.98
CA GLY A 719 -2.23 0.45 24.39
C GLY A 719 -1.00 1.12 25.00
N GLY A 720 -1.14 1.84 26.12
CA GLY A 720 -0.03 2.50 26.82
C GLY A 720 0.00 2.14 28.30
N LEU A 721 0.98 1.34 28.75
CA LEU A 721 1.00 0.75 30.09
C LEU A 721 2.28 1.11 30.86
N GLY A 722 2.16 1.85 31.97
CA GLY A 722 3.27 2.14 32.88
C GLY A 722 3.08 1.49 34.25
N GLY A 723 3.89 0.49 34.58
CA GLY A 723 3.93 -0.15 35.89
C GLY A 723 5.20 0.22 36.66
N GLY A 724 5.07 0.97 37.76
CA GLY A 724 6.20 1.43 38.58
C GLY A 724 6.07 1.12 40.06
N GLY A 725 7.16 0.76 40.72
CA GLY A 725 7.18 0.61 42.19
C GLY A 725 6.84 1.91 42.95
N THR A 726 6.97 3.08 42.32
CA THR A 726 6.51 4.37 42.86
C THR A 726 5.63 5.14 41.88
N VAL A 727 6.00 5.25 40.60
CA VAL A 727 5.32 6.06 39.58
C VAL A 727 5.03 5.20 38.35
N GLY A 728 3.76 4.99 38.01
CA GLY A 728 3.36 4.35 36.76
C GLY A 728 2.63 5.33 35.85
N VAL A 729 3.06 5.48 34.60
CA VAL A 729 2.46 6.38 33.60
C VAL A 729 2.16 5.60 32.32
N GLY A 730 0.88 5.37 32.04
CA GLY A 730 0.41 4.87 30.75
C GLY A 730 -0.19 6.01 29.95
N VAL A 731 0.28 6.25 28.72
CA VAL A 731 -0.35 7.18 27.79
C VAL A 731 -0.55 6.55 26.41
N SER A 732 -1.69 6.82 25.79
CA SER A 732 -2.02 6.35 24.44
C SER A 732 -2.72 7.46 23.65
N PHE A 733 -2.33 7.59 22.38
CA PHE A 733 -2.90 8.54 21.43
C PHE A 733 -3.22 7.80 20.14
N ASP A 734 -4.46 7.89 19.66
CA ASP A 734 -4.93 7.23 18.45
C ASP A 734 -5.72 8.20 17.57
N MET A 735 -5.17 8.56 16.42
CA MET A 735 -5.81 9.46 15.46
C MET A 735 -6.08 8.76 14.14
N ALA A 736 -7.27 8.93 13.59
CA ALA A 736 -7.54 8.69 12.18
C ALA A 736 -8.21 9.91 11.54
N THR A 737 -7.66 10.36 10.42
CA THR A 737 -8.29 11.30 9.50
C THR A 737 -8.54 10.57 8.19
N ILE A 738 -9.81 10.52 7.78
CA ILE A 738 -10.24 9.90 6.52
C ILE A 738 -10.86 10.99 5.64
N LEU A 739 -10.46 11.02 4.37
CA LEU A 739 -11.09 11.84 3.34
C LEU A 739 -11.37 10.96 2.13
N ASN A 740 -12.65 10.67 1.89
CA ASN A 740 -13.07 9.98 0.70
C ASN A 740 -13.72 10.94 -0.31
N GLN A 741 -13.43 10.79 -1.60
CA GLN A 741 -14.08 11.52 -2.67
C GLN A 741 -14.47 10.54 -3.77
N THR A 742 -15.75 10.20 -3.84
CA THR A 742 -16.30 9.19 -4.75
C THR A 742 -17.24 9.86 -5.74
N VAL A 743 -16.86 9.93 -7.02
CA VAL A 743 -17.62 10.67 -8.03
C VAL A 743 -17.91 9.79 -9.24
N ALA A 744 -19.19 9.62 -9.56
CA ALA A 744 -19.64 9.10 -10.85
C ALA A 744 -20.32 10.24 -11.63
N ALA A 745 -19.94 10.47 -12.89
CA ALA A 745 -20.58 11.53 -13.66
C ALA A 745 -20.54 11.40 -15.19
N ILE A 746 -21.64 11.84 -15.82
CA ILE A 746 -21.64 12.30 -17.22
C ILE A 746 -21.13 13.74 -17.22
N GLY A 747 -20.10 14.01 -18.01
CA GLY A 747 -19.46 15.33 -18.09
C GLY A 747 -20.31 16.39 -18.78
N GLY A 748 -20.01 17.67 -18.52
CA GLY A 748 -20.70 18.78 -19.19
C GLY A 748 -20.47 18.76 -20.71
N ASN A 749 -21.53 19.03 -21.49
CA ASN A 749 -21.61 18.91 -22.95
C ASN A 749 -21.47 17.48 -23.52
N ALA A 750 -21.35 16.44 -22.68
CA ALA A 750 -21.33 15.05 -23.14
C ALA A 750 -22.64 14.65 -23.82
N LYS A 751 -22.58 13.65 -24.70
CA LYS A 751 -23.75 13.13 -25.43
C LYS A 751 -23.85 11.63 -25.27
N VAL A 752 -24.87 11.18 -24.54
CA VAL A 752 -25.10 9.77 -24.21
C VAL A 752 -26.41 9.31 -24.84
N TYR A 753 -26.35 8.17 -25.52
CA TYR A 753 -27.52 7.45 -26.01
C TYR A 753 -27.49 6.01 -25.48
N ALA A 754 -28.63 5.53 -25.01
CA ALA A 754 -28.82 4.15 -24.57
C ALA A 754 -30.16 3.62 -25.12
N GLY A 755 -30.20 2.34 -25.47
CA GLY A 755 -31.44 1.65 -25.80
C GLY A 755 -32.12 1.06 -24.57
N GLY A 756 -31.32 0.61 -23.60
CA GLY A 756 -31.72 0.16 -22.26
C GLY A 756 -31.68 1.30 -21.24
N ASN A 757 -30.92 1.18 -20.15
CA ASN A 757 -30.85 2.16 -19.06
C ASN A 757 -29.60 3.05 -19.09
N VAL A 758 -29.60 4.11 -18.29
CA VAL A 758 -28.41 4.91 -17.96
C VAL A 758 -28.27 5.01 -16.44
N ASP A 759 -27.30 4.30 -15.89
CA ASP A 759 -27.08 4.17 -14.45
C ASP A 759 -25.82 4.97 -14.05
N ILE A 760 -25.94 5.84 -13.05
CA ILE A 760 -24.83 6.63 -12.51
C ILE A 760 -24.80 6.43 -11.00
N ASP A 761 -23.87 5.62 -10.51
CA ASP A 761 -23.83 5.16 -9.12
C ASP A 761 -22.52 5.56 -8.43
N ALA A 762 -22.63 6.19 -7.26
CA ALA A 762 -21.50 6.57 -6.41
C ALA A 762 -21.76 6.07 -4.99
N VAL A 763 -20.93 5.11 -4.52
CA VAL A 763 -21.09 4.47 -3.21
C VAL A 763 -19.81 4.60 -2.39
N SER A 764 -19.95 5.01 -1.13
CA SER A 764 -18.86 5.24 -0.20
C SER A 764 -19.20 4.64 1.16
N ALA A 765 -18.56 3.52 1.51
CA ALA A 765 -18.75 2.82 2.78
C ALA A 765 -17.51 2.97 3.67
N LYS A 766 -17.71 3.38 4.92
CA LYS A 766 -16.66 3.70 5.90
C LYS A 766 -16.99 3.07 7.25
N ASN A 767 -16.28 2.01 7.66
CA ASN A 767 -16.47 1.35 8.96
C ASN A 767 -15.19 1.43 9.81
N TYR A 768 -15.26 2.04 10.99
CA TYR A 768 -14.12 2.15 11.91
C TYR A 768 -14.40 1.51 13.27
N ALA A 769 -13.39 0.82 13.82
CA ALA A 769 -13.35 0.35 15.19
C ALA A 769 -12.04 0.83 15.85
N SER A 770 -12.16 1.77 16.79
CA SER A 770 -11.04 2.52 17.39
C SER A 770 -10.96 2.22 18.89
N ASN A 771 -9.96 1.45 19.33
CA ASN A 771 -9.83 0.99 20.71
C ASN A 771 -8.55 1.53 21.35
N THR A 772 -8.67 2.54 22.20
CA THR A 772 -7.52 3.21 22.85
C THR A 772 -7.55 2.96 24.36
N ILE A 773 -6.46 2.42 24.93
CA ILE A 773 -6.38 2.01 26.33
C ILE A 773 -5.08 2.52 26.94
N ALA A 774 -5.13 3.08 28.15
CA ALA A 774 -3.92 3.40 28.91
C ALA A 774 -4.03 3.09 30.40
N GLY A 775 -2.92 2.66 31.02
CA GLY A 775 -2.90 2.25 32.42
C GLY A 775 -1.60 2.66 33.11
N GLY A 776 -1.70 3.47 34.16
CA GLY A 776 -0.59 3.81 35.03
C GLY A 776 -0.77 3.21 36.41
N VAL A 777 0.07 2.25 36.80
CA VAL A 777 0.03 1.59 38.11
C VAL A 777 1.31 1.92 38.87
N GLY A 778 1.18 2.64 39.99
CA GLY A 778 2.29 3.11 40.80
C GLY A 778 2.12 2.86 42.30
N GLY A 779 3.18 2.48 43.02
CA GLY A 779 3.12 2.38 44.48
C GLY A 779 2.84 3.71 45.20
N VAL A 780 3.04 4.85 44.52
CA VAL A 780 2.77 6.21 45.02
C VAL A 780 1.87 6.97 44.05
N VAL A 781 2.22 7.06 42.77
CA VAL A 781 1.50 7.81 41.73
C VAL A 781 1.18 6.93 40.51
N GLY A 782 -0.08 6.81 40.11
CA GLY A 782 -0.49 6.11 38.88
C GLY A 782 -1.25 7.04 37.95
N VAL A 783 -0.79 7.21 36.71
CA VAL A 783 -1.38 8.12 35.70
C VAL A 783 -1.72 7.34 34.43
N GLY A 784 -3.00 7.31 34.04
CA GLY A 784 -3.46 6.80 32.76
C GLY A 784 -4.04 7.92 31.90
N GLY A 785 -3.61 8.07 30.64
CA GLY A 785 -4.15 9.05 29.68
C GLY A 785 -4.42 8.43 28.31
N ALA A 786 -5.65 8.46 27.82
CA ALA A 786 -6.00 7.96 26.48
C ALA A 786 -6.70 9.05 25.67
N VAL A 787 -6.20 9.31 24.47
CA VAL A 787 -6.78 10.26 23.52
C VAL A 787 -7.11 9.51 22.23
N VAL A 788 -8.38 9.55 21.81
CA VAL A 788 -8.82 9.02 20.52
C VAL A 788 -9.48 10.11 19.69
N ILE A 789 -9.09 10.21 18.43
CA ILE A 789 -9.61 11.19 17.48
C ILE A 789 -10.01 10.44 16.21
N ASN A 790 -11.30 10.48 15.87
CA ASN A 790 -11.83 9.99 14.60
C ASN A 790 -12.34 11.19 13.81
N ARG A 791 -11.85 11.34 12.58
CA ARG A 791 -12.25 12.42 11.68
C ARG A 791 -12.57 11.89 10.30
N THR A 792 -13.71 12.29 9.74
CA THR A 792 -14.12 11.98 8.37
C THR A 792 -14.57 13.24 7.67
N GLY A 793 -13.92 13.56 6.55
CA GLY A 793 -13.96 14.90 5.96
C GLY A 793 -13.17 15.91 6.78
N SER A 794 -12.73 17.01 6.15
CA SER A 794 -11.99 18.07 6.84
C SER A 794 -12.57 19.45 6.52
N GLY A 795 -13.20 20.04 7.53
CA GLY A 795 -13.21 21.49 7.67
C GLY A 795 -11.85 21.96 8.20
N ASN A 796 -11.41 23.13 7.73
CA ASN A 796 -10.23 23.82 8.26
C ASN A 796 -10.36 24.06 9.78
N LEU A 797 -9.39 23.64 10.60
CA LEU A 797 -9.42 23.95 12.04
C LEU A 797 -9.23 25.45 12.32
N ASN A 798 -8.68 26.22 11.37
CA ASN A 798 -8.51 27.67 11.52
C ASN A 798 -9.82 28.46 11.37
N ASP A 799 -10.91 27.86 10.85
CA ASP A 799 -12.26 28.44 10.92
C ASP A 799 -12.88 28.24 12.32
N TYR A 800 -12.28 27.39 13.15
CA TYR A 800 -12.50 27.41 14.59
C TYR A 800 -11.53 28.40 15.23
N GLN A 801 -11.84 29.69 15.05
CA GLN A 801 -11.45 30.74 15.98
C GLN A 801 -12.74 31.34 16.54
N ASP A 802 -12.93 31.25 17.86
CA ASP A 802 -13.75 32.28 18.51
C ASP A 802 -13.07 33.65 18.33
N ASN A 803 -13.76 34.73 18.65
CA ASN A 803 -13.34 36.13 18.49
C ASN A 803 -11.99 36.46 19.18
N ASP A 804 -11.51 35.58 20.06
CA ASP A 804 -10.22 35.65 20.77
C ASP A 804 -9.08 34.82 20.13
N GLY A 805 -9.33 34.09 19.03
CA GLY A 805 -8.29 33.42 18.23
C GLY A 805 -7.90 32.00 18.66
N THR A 806 -8.71 31.33 19.47
CA THR A 806 -8.48 29.95 19.97
C THR A 806 -9.44 28.92 19.36
N SER A 807 -8.95 27.69 19.17
CA SER A 807 -9.71 26.58 18.58
C SER A 807 -10.58 25.82 19.58
N ALA A 808 -11.67 25.18 19.12
CA ALA A 808 -12.58 24.37 19.93
C ALA A 808 -11.88 23.32 20.80
N VAL A 809 -10.85 22.70 20.21
CA VAL A 809 -10.05 21.64 20.80
C VAL A 809 -8.75 22.22 21.35
N ASP A 810 -8.81 23.43 21.92
CA ASP A 810 -7.75 23.94 22.76
C ASP A 810 -7.71 23.11 24.06
N GLY A 811 -6.83 22.10 24.06
CA GLY A 811 -6.50 21.34 25.26
C GLY A 811 -5.98 22.21 26.40
N GLY A 812 -5.46 23.42 26.12
CA GLY A 812 -5.14 24.46 27.09
C GLY A 812 -6.38 25.20 27.63
N GLY A 813 -7.42 25.37 26.83
CA GLY A 813 -8.74 25.88 27.23
C GLY A 813 -9.49 24.89 28.11
N MET A 814 -9.54 23.61 27.70
CA MET A 814 -10.07 22.53 28.53
C MET A 814 -9.24 22.31 29.81
N ALA A 815 -7.91 22.35 29.72
CA ALA A 815 -7.05 22.35 30.91
C ALA A 815 -7.30 23.58 31.78
N GLY A 816 -7.57 24.74 31.19
CA GLY A 816 -7.90 25.98 31.89
C GLY A 816 -9.26 25.97 32.56
N ASP A 817 -10.26 25.28 32.02
CA ASP A 817 -11.57 25.10 32.65
C ASP A 817 -11.57 23.98 33.69
N VAL A 818 -10.85 22.88 33.44
CA VAL A 818 -10.52 21.89 34.46
C VAL A 818 -9.71 22.55 35.59
N ASP A 819 -8.74 23.43 35.31
CA ASP A 819 -7.99 24.17 36.32
C ASP A 819 -8.83 25.25 37.00
N LYS A 820 -9.80 25.90 36.34
CA LYS A 820 -10.78 26.78 37.00
C LYS A 820 -11.71 26.00 37.94
N VAL A 821 -12.19 24.82 37.54
CA VAL A 821 -13.04 23.96 38.37
C VAL A 821 -12.25 23.37 39.53
N LEU A 822 -11.05 22.85 39.25
CA LEU A 822 -10.14 22.26 40.24
C LEU A 822 -9.61 23.32 41.19
N SER A 823 -9.22 24.51 40.72
CA SER A 823 -8.87 25.66 41.57
C SER A 823 -10.07 26.17 42.38
N LYS A 824 -11.30 26.14 41.86
CA LYS A 824 -12.50 26.45 42.67
C LYS A 824 -12.77 25.40 43.75
N LEU A 825 -12.46 24.13 43.48
CA LEU A 825 -12.64 23.01 44.42
C LEU A 825 -11.51 22.97 45.48
N VAL A 826 -10.28 23.25 45.07
CA VAL A 826 -9.05 23.32 45.88
C VAL A 826 -9.05 24.59 46.74
N ASN A 827 -9.26 25.79 46.17
CA ASN A 827 -9.21 27.03 46.95
C ASN A 827 -10.33 27.15 47.99
N ASN A 828 -11.51 26.52 47.79
CA ASN A 828 -12.57 26.52 48.80
C ASN A 828 -12.34 25.55 49.98
N ARG A 829 -11.39 24.61 49.91
CA ARG A 829 -11.28 23.53 50.92
C ARG A 829 -9.88 22.99 51.24
N VAL A 830 -8.84 23.34 50.48
CA VAL A 830 -7.46 22.87 50.74
C VAL A 830 -6.66 23.88 51.55
N GLN A 831 -6.88 25.20 51.38
CA GLN A 831 -6.26 26.22 52.24
C GLN A 831 -6.65 26.11 53.72
N THR A 832 -7.75 25.44 54.05
CA THR A 832 -8.15 25.13 55.43
C THR A 832 -7.50 23.85 56.00
N SER A 833 -6.70 23.11 55.23
CA SER A 833 -6.02 21.89 55.68
C SER A 833 -4.62 22.12 56.29
N GLY A 834 -3.97 23.23 55.96
CA GLY A 834 -2.68 23.64 56.52
C GLY A 834 -1.46 22.75 56.22
N ASN A 835 -1.59 21.71 55.38
CA ASN A 835 -0.50 20.75 55.13
C ASN A 835 0.27 21.04 53.83
N ALA A 836 1.31 21.85 53.93
CA ALA A 836 2.15 22.30 52.80
C ALA A 836 2.78 21.17 51.96
N SER A 837 2.94 19.96 52.52
CA SER A 837 3.44 18.78 51.79
C SER A 837 2.42 18.25 50.78
N LEU A 838 1.16 18.19 51.21
CA LEU A 838 0.04 17.74 50.37
C LEU A 838 -0.26 18.78 49.28
N ASP A 839 -0.25 20.06 49.66
CA ASP A 839 -0.45 21.21 48.77
C ASP A 839 0.59 21.22 47.63
N ALA A 840 1.87 21.05 47.95
CA ALA A 840 2.95 20.95 46.97
C ALA A 840 2.89 19.68 46.10
N THR A 841 2.28 18.59 46.60
CA THR A 841 2.14 17.33 45.86
C THR A 841 0.95 17.38 44.89
N VAL A 842 -0.18 17.98 45.31
CA VAL A 842 -1.34 18.24 44.44
C VAL A 842 -0.99 19.29 43.38
N ALA A 843 -0.29 20.37 43.74
CA ALA A 843 0.20 21.34 42.77
C ALA A 843 1.16 20.71 41.74
N LYS A 844 2.04 19.78 42.16
CA LYS A 844 2.90 19.02 41.25
C LYS A 844 2.11 18.07 40.35
N ALA A 845 1.14 17.33 40.90
CA ALA A 845 0.27 16.47 40.11
C ALA A 845 -0.53 17.28 39.08
N ASN A 846 -1.12 18.41 39.47
CA ASN A 846 -1.80 19.33 38.55
C ASN A 846 -0.85 19.88 37.48
N SER A 847 0.37 20.29 37.84
CA SER A 847 1.36 20.75 36.86
C SER A 847 1.85 19.64 35.93
N ALA A 848 1.91 18.39 36.41
CA ALA A 848 2.24 17.23 35.60
C ALA A 848 1.12 16.91 34.61
N THR A 849 -0.13 16.86 35.10
CA THR A 849 -1.35 16.70 34.29
C THR A 849 -1.47 17.80 33.23
N ALA A 850 -1.27 19.06 33.62
CA ALA A 850 -1.26 20.19 32.71
C ALA A 850 -0.11 20.09 31.69
N SER A 851 1.10 19.66 32.09
CA SER A 851 2.22 19.45 31.17
C SER A 851 2.06 18.25 30.23
N SER A 852 1.28 17.23 30.61
CA SER A 852 0.92 16.11 29.73
C SER A 852 -0.23 16.45 28.78
N LEU A 853 -1.10 17.42 29.13
CA LEU A 853 -2.11 17.97 28.22
C LEU A 853 -1.56 19.06 27.31
N SER A 854 -0.62 19.88 27.80
CA SER A 854 0.09 20.90 27.02
C SER A 854 1.35 20.36 26.32
N GLY A 855 1.45 19.04 26.17
CA GLY A 855 2.57 18.34 25.54
C GLY A 855 2.61 18.60 24.04
N ASP A 856 3.15 19.77 23.66
CA ASP A 856 3.45 20.23 22.31
C ASP A 856 2.43 19.84 21.20
N ALA A 857 1.16 20.14 21.46
CA ALA A 857 0.08 20.04 20.48
C ALA A 857 0.26 20.95 19.24
N THR A 858 1.30 21.81 19.23
CA THR A 858 1.61 22.68 18.08
C THR A 858 2.11 21.90 16.86
N SER A 859 2.68 20.70 17.07
CA SER A 859 3.20 19.85 15.99
C SER A 859 2.10 19.08 15.24
N VAL A 860 0.99 18.72 15.89
CA VAL A 860 -0.13 17.97 15.26
C VAL A 860 -1.04 18.92 14.47
N SER A 861 -1.35 20.11 15.00
CA SER A 861 -2.13 21.13 14.28
C SER A 861 -1.49 21.57 12.96
N ALA A 862 -0.16 21.48 12.84
CA ALA A 862 0.56 21.76 11.59
C ALA A 862 0.37 20.68 10.49
N MET A 863 -0.06 19.46 10.84
CA MET A 863 -0.24 18.37 9.87
C MET A 863 -1.64 18.33 9.24
N LEU A 864 -2.66 18.93 9.86
CA LEU A 864 -4.07 18.83 9.42
C LEU A 864 -4.54 19.93 8.45
N THR A 865 -3.64 20.78 7.93
CA THR A 865 -4.02 21.91 7.06
C THR A 865 -4.01 21.56 5.56
N LYS A 866 -5.05 20.86 5.07
CA LYS A 866 -5.42 20.81 3.63
C LYS A 866 -6.93 20.73 3.41
N ASP A 867 -7.39 21.37 2.34
CA ASP A 867 -8.79 21.44 1.93
C ASP A 867 -9.34 20.07 1.50
N GLY A 868 -10.57 19.75 1.90
CA GLY A 868 -11.28 18.58 1.40
C GLY A 868 -12.51 18.19 2.22
N HIS A 869 -13.70 18.30 1.62
CA HIS A 869 -14.90 17.64 2.13
C HIS A 869 -14.97 16.19 1.65
N ASP A 870 -15.42 15.30 2.53
CA ASP A 870 -15.81 13.96 2.14
C ASP A 870 -17.10 14.07 1.30
N ARG A 871 -17.10 13.45 0.12
CA ARG A 871 -18.14 13.66 -0.87
C ARG A 871 -18.35 12.42 -1.72
N THR A 872 -19.60 12.03 -1.81
CA THR A 872 -20.08 10.96 -2.69
C THR A 872 -21.11 11.56 -3.63
N SER A 873 -20.89 11.48 -4.95
CA SER A 873 -21.76 12.17 -5.90
C SER A 873 -21.94 11.50 -7.25
N ALA A 874 -23.21 11.37 -7.67
CA ALA A 874 -23.63 10.91 -9.00
C ALA A 874 -24.25 12.06 -9.79
N THR A 875 -23.68 12.44 -10.94
CA THR A 875 -24.09 13.67 -11.64
C THR A 875 -24.17 13.59 -13.16
N ILE A 876 -25.04 14.40 -13.76
CA ILE A 876 -25.08 14.74 -15.18
C ILE A 876 -24.68 16.21 -15.31
N GLY A 877 -23.62 16.52 -16.05
CA GLY A 877 -23.06 17.87 -16.12
C GLY A 877 -23.85 18.88 -16.98
N ASP A 878 -23.47 20.16 -16.85
CA ASP A 878 -24.07 21.28 -17.58
C ASP A 878 -24.08 21.07 -19.10
N ASN A 879 -25.21 21.38 -19.75
CA ASN A 879 -25.45 21.22 -21.19
C ASN A 879 -25.30 19.79 -21.74
N ALA A 880 -25.19 18.76 -20.89
CA ALA A 880 -25.16 17.37 -21.34
C ALA A 880 -26.50 16.96 -21.99
N GLU A 881 -26.44 15.99 -22.91
CA GLU A 881 -27.60 15.43 -23.60
C GLU A 881 -27.63 13.91 -23.36
N VAL A 882 -28.60 13.45 -22.56
CA VAL A 882 -28.81 12.05 -22.20
C VAL A 882 -30.17 11.62 -22.72
N VAL A 883 -30.19 10.63 -23.61
CA VAL A 883 -31.41 10.09 -24.22
C VAL A 883 -31.40 8.58 -24.10
N THR A 884 -32.45 8.02 -23.49
CA THR A 884 -32.51 6.58 -23.20
C THR A 884 -33.90 5.98 -23.41
N GLY A 885 -33.96 4.69 -23.77
CA GLY A 885 -35.20 3.92 -23.93
C GLY A 885 -35.77 3.39 -22.61
N GLY A 886 -34.93 3.19 -21.61
CA GLY A 886 -35.24 2.75 -20.25
C GLY A 886 -35.20 3.89 -19.24
N SER A 887 -34.62 3.63 -18.07
CA SER A 887 -34.51 4.61 -16.97
C SER A 887 -33.22 5.43 -17.03
N VAL A 888 -33.22 6.55 -16.29
CA VAL A 888 -32.01 7.29 -15.91
C VAL A 888 -31.98 7.33 -14.39
N ASP A 889 -31.04 6.61 -13.79
CA ASP A 889 -30.99 6.39 -12.35
C ASP A 889 -29.67 6.95 -11.80
N LEU A 890 -29.75 7.92 -10.89
CA LEU A 890 -28.61 8.57 -10.24
C LEU A 890 -28.63 8.23 -8.75
N THR A 891 -27.63 7.50 -8.26
CA THR A 891 -27.53 7.09 -6.86
C THR A 891 -26.24 7.62 -6.26
N ALA A 892 -26.33 8.29 -5.11
CA ALA A 892 -25.18 8.69 -4.31
C ALA A 892 -25.40 8.27 -2.86
N SER A 893 -24.80 7.15 -2.42
CA SER A 893 -24.96 6.61 -1.07
C SER A 893 -23.65 6.70 -0.28
N ASP A 894 -23.67 7.47 0.80
CA ASP A 894 -22.53 7.60 1.74
C ASP A 894 -22.90 7.00 3.10
N PHE A 895 -22.24 5.89 3.46
CA PHE A 895 -22.45 5.18 4.70
C PHE A 895 -21.22 5.29 5.61
N GLY A 896 -21.41 5.83 6.80
CA GLY A 896 -20.39 5.95 7.85
C GLY A 896 -20.78 5.21 9.13
N ARG A 897 -19.85 4.44 9.71
CA ARG A 897 -20.04 3.78 11.00
C ARG A 897 -18.79 3.82 11.84
N VAL A 898 -18.90 4.25 13.08
CA VAL A 898 -17.77 4.36 14.01
C VAL A 898 -18.11 3.77 15.36
N TYR A 899 -17.30 2.80 15.77
CA TYR A 899 -17.23 2.29 17.14
C TYR A 899 -15.95 2.83 17.80
N GLN A 900 -16.10 3.64 18.84
CA GLN A 900 -15.00 4.18 19.63
C GLN A 900 -15.05 3.63 21.05
N PHE A 901 -13.89 3.16 21.53
CA PHE A 901 -13.63 2.93 22.95
C PHE A 901 -12.35 3.65 23.38
N ALA A 902 -12.43 4.50 24.41
CA ALA A 902 -11.27 5.05 25.10
C ALA A 902 -11.33 4.69 26.60
N GLY A 903 -10.32 4.01 27.13
CA GLY A 903 -10.31 3.54 28.51
C GLY A 903 -9.01 3.87 29.25
N THR A 904 -9.09 4.43 30.47
CA THR A 904 -7.93 4.58 31.35
C THR A 904 -8.11 4.11 32.78
N VAL A 905 -6.98 3.70 33.39
CA VAL A 905 -6.87 3.46 34.83
C VAL A 905 -5.58 4.07 35.39
N GLY A 906 -5.70 5.04 36.30
CA GLY A 906 -4.61 5.54 37.14
C GLY A 906 -4.67 4.97 38.55
N GLY A 907 -3.91 3.90 38.82
CA GLY A 907 -3.84 3.23 40.12
C GLY A 907 -2.59 3.61 40.89
N GLY A 908 -2.67 4.59 41.79
CA GLY A 908 -1.57 5.02 42.65
C GLY A 908 -1.80 4.66 44.12
N GLY A 909 -0.77 4.27 44.87
CA GLY A 909 -0.92 4.10 46.33
C GLY A 909 -1.30 5.39 47.08
N THR A 910 -0.93 6.55 46.54
CA THR A 910 -1.26 7.88 47.10
C THR A 910 -1.98 8.81 46.13
N VAL A 911 -1.68 8.78 44.83
CA VAL A 911 -2.28 9.65 43.81
C VAL A 911 -2.61 8.82 42.56
N GLY A 912 -3.90 8.65 42.26
CA GLY A 912 -4.37 8.05 41.01
C GLY A 912 -4.96 9.12 40.09
N VAL A 913 -4.56 9.13 38.82
CA VAL A 913 -5.09 10.04 37.79
C VAL A 913 -5.48 9.24 36.55
N GLY A 914 -6.75 9.28 36.15
CA GLY A 914 -7.24 8.69 34.91
C GLY A 914 -7.86 9.76 34.02
N LEU A 915 -7.43 9.87 32.77
CA LEU A 915 -7.95 10.86 31.82
C LEU A 915 -8.29 10.21 30.47
N THR A 916 -9.48 10.48 29.95
CA THR A 916 -9.89 10.09 28.59
C THR A 916 -10.40 11.28 27.80
N VAL A 917 -9.98 11.39 26.54
CA VAL A 917 -10.51 12.36 25.57
C VAL A 917 -10.90 11.60 24.30
N GLY A 918 -12.14 11.77 23.87
CA GLY A 918 -12.64 11.33 22.58
C GLY A 918 -13.07 12.53 21.76
N VAL A 919 -12.67 12.57 20.50
CA VAL A 919 -13.10 13.58 19.53
C VAL A 919 -13.57 12.88 18.26
N ASN A 920 -14.78 13.21 17.84
CA ASN A 920 -15.46 12.66 16.69
C ASN A 920 -15.96 13.83 15.83
N ASP A 921 -15.39 14.04 14.64
CA ASP A 921 -15.82 15.08 13.68
C ASP A 921 -16.12 14.44 12.32
N PHE A 922 -17.40 14.37 11.97
CA PHE A 922 -17.91 13.77 10.73
C PHE A 922 -18.57 14.84 9.87
N SER A 923 -18.07 15.04 8.65
CA SER A 923 -18.68 15.91 7.65
C SER A 923 -18.60 15.25 6.27
N SER A 924 -19.70 14.64 5.87
CA SER A 924 -19.88 13.96 4.59
C SER A 924 -21.03 14.60 3.78
N SER A 925 -20.95 14.51 2.45
CA SER A 925 -22.01 14.99 1.54
C SER A 925 -22.34 13.94 0.48
N ALA A 926 -23.58 13.43 0.50
CA ALA A 926 -24.16 12.67 -0.60
C ALA A 926 -24.84 13.64 -1.58
N ILE A 927 -24.55 13.54 -2.88
CA ILE A 927 -25.06 14.50 -3.88
C ILE A 927 -25.51 13.81 -5.17
N THR A 928 -26.77 13.98 -5.56
CA THR A 928 -27.19 13.69 -6.94
C THR A 928 -27.52 14.98 -7.70
N ALA A 929 -27.11 15.10 -8.96
CA ALA A 929 -27.37 16.33 -9.71
C ALA A 929 -27.56 16.17 -11.21
N ILE A 930 -28.48 16.95 -11.78
CA ILE A 930 -28.58 17.24 -13.22
C ILE A 930 -28.18 18.71 -13.41
N GLY A 931 -27.22 18.98 -14.28
CA GLY A 931 -26.60 20.30 -14.47
C GLY A 931 -27.47 21.31 -15.21
N ASN A 932 -27.00 22.55 -15.26
CA ASN A 932 -27.70 23.66 -15.91
C ASN A 932 -27.86 23.42 -17.41
N ASN A 933 -29.04 23.70 -17.95
CA ASN A 933 -29.41 23.50 -19.36
C ASN A 933 -29.22 22.07 -19.90
N ALA A 934 -28.98 21.07 -19.04
CA ALA A 934 -28.89 19.68 -19.45
C ALA A 934 -30.24 19.17 -19.98
N ARG A 935 -30.20 18.21 -20.91
CA ARG A 935 -31.38 17.55 -21.48
C ARG A 935 -31.36 16.07 -21.14
N VAL A 936 -32.34 15.61 -20.37
CA VAL A 936 -32.48 14.22 -19.94
C VAL A 936 -33.82 13.69 -20.41
N THR A 937 -33.80 12.68 -21.28
CA THR A 937 -35.02 12.02 -21.80
C THR A 937 -34.96 10.53 -21.48
N ALA A 938 -35.74 10.10 -20.48
CA ALA A 938 -35.87 8.71 -20.08
C ALA A 938 -37.15 8.09 -20.68
N GLY A 939 -37.09 6.88 -21.22
CA GLY A 939 -38.26 6.18 -21.71
C GLY A 939 -39.20 5.77 -20.57
N THR A 940 -38.66 5.20 -19.49
CA THR A 940 -39.42 4.72 -18.33
C THR A 940 -39.37 5.73 -17.16
N ALA A 941 -38.32 5.71 -16.34
CA ALA A 941 -38.25 6.47 -15.09
C ALA A 941 -37.03 7.40 -15.03
N LEU A 942 -37.11 8.40 -14.16
CA LEU A 942 -35.97 9.06 -13.56
C LEU A 942 -35.95 8.71 -12.07
N SER A 943 -34.84 8.20 -11.55
CA SER A 943 -34.54 8.20 -10.11
C SER A 943 -33.32 9.10 -9.85
N MET A 944 -33.38 9.83 -8.74
CA MET A 944 -32.29 10.62 -8.21
C MET A 944 -32.33 10.45 -6.70
N ASP A 945 -31.42 9.65 -6.15
CA ASP A 945 -31.42 9.23 -4.76
C ASP A 945 -30.07 9.59 -4.11
N ALA A 946 -30.05 10.64 -3.29
CA ALA A 946 -28.91 10.98 -2.44
C ALA A 946 -29.18 10.49 -1.02
N GLU A 947 -28.38 9.55 -0.53
CA GLU A 947 -28.50 8.95 0.80
C GLU A 947 -27.22 9.21 1.61
N ASN A 948 -27.35 9.75 2.81
CA ASN A 948 -26.24 9.84 3.77
C ASN A 948 -26.66 9.23 5.10
N VAL A 949 -26.01 8.15 5.50
CA VAL A 949 -26.28 7.46 6.77
C VAL A 949 -25.01 7.48 7.61
N SER A 950 -25.11 7.95 8.85
CA SER A 950 -24.01 7.86 9.81
C SER A 950 -24.44 7.32 11.17
N VAL A 951 -23.62 6.42 11.69
CA VAL A 951 -23.81 5.75 12.98
C VAL A 951 -22.56 5.91 13.83
N LEU A 952 -22.66 6.56 14.98
CA LEU A 952 -21.57 6.75 15.93
C LEU A 952 -21.92 6.13 17.29
N GLU A 953 -21.12 5.18 17.74
CA GLU A 953 -21.16 4.61 19.09
C GLU A 953 -19.81 4.87 19.79
N ALA A 954 -19.80 5.71 20.82
CA ALA A 954 -18.56 6.17 21.46
C ALA A 954 -18.57 6.06 22.99
N VAL A 955 -17.70 5.23 23.55
CA VAL A 955 -17.62 4.98 25.00
C VAL A 955 -16.25 5.40 25.56
N ASN A 956 -16.26 6.35 26.49
CA ASN A 956 -15.05 6.84 27.15
C ASN A 956 -15.09 6.57 28.67
N PHE A 957 -14.09 5.89 29.20
CA PHE A 957 -13.98 5.49 30.60
C PHE A 957 -12.67 5.98 31.23
N ALA A 958 -12.75 6.79 32.29
CA ALA A 958 -11.62 7.17 33.12
C ALA A 958 -11.79 6.60 34.54
N GLY A 959 -10.83 5.80 34.99
CA GLY A 959 -10.75 5.24 36.33
C GLY A 959 -9.54 5.76 37.10
N ALA A 960 -9.72 6.08 38.39
CA ALA A 960 -8.62 6.48 39.27
C ALA A 960 -8.74 5.86 40.67
N ALA A 961 -7.62 5.44 41.25
CA ALA A 961 -7.54 4.88 42.60
C ALA A 961 -6.29 5.36 43.35
N GLY A 962 -6.44 5.79 44.60
CA GLY A 962 -5.34 6.17 45.50
C GLY A 962 -5.80 7.02 46.69
N LEU A 963 -4.94 7.43 47.63
CA LEU A 963 -5.37 8.34 48.71
C LEU A 963 -6.00 9.64 48.16
N VAL A 964 -5.53 10.11 47.00
CA VAL A 964 -6.15 11.13 46.16
C VAL A 964 -6.42 10.47 44.79
N GLY A 965 -7.68 10.33 44.40
CA GLY A 965 -8.09 9.85 43.08
C GLY A 965 -8.72 10.97 42.26
N ALA A 966 -8.28 11.17 41.02
CA ALA A 966 -8.88 12.11 40.07
C ALA A 966 -9.13 11.42 38.72
N ALA A 967 -10.39 11.31 38.31
CA ALA A 967 -10.78 10.72 37.03
C ALA A 967 -11.55 11.75 36.20
N GLY A 968 -11.18 11.92 34.93
CA GLY A 968 -11.83 12.85 34.00
C GLY A 968 -12.06 12.20 32.64
N SER A 969 -13.30 12.17 32.17
CA SER A 969 -13.66 11.63 30.85
C SER A 969 -14.38 12.69 30.02
N ILE A 970 -13.82 13.04 28.87
CA ILE A 970 -14.36 13.99 27.89
C ILE A 970 -14.68 13.23 26.61
N ASN A 971 -15.85 13.45 26.02
CA ASN A 971 -16.17 12.96 24.68
C ASN A 971 -16.94 14.04 23.90
N TYR A 972 -16.33 14.56 22.85
CA TYR A 972 -16.92 15.56 21.95
C TYR A 972 -17.23 14.94 20.60
N ASN A 973 -18.47 15.09 20.14
CA ASN A 973 -18.98 14.46 18.94
C ASN A 973 -19.67 15.50 18.07
N ARG A 974 -19.37 15.55 16.79
CA ARG A 974 -19.96 16.48 15.84
C ARG A 974 -20.26 15.75 14.52
N LEU A 975 -21.50 15.83 14.06
CA LEU A 975 -21.94 15.30 12.77
C LEU A 975 -22.51 16.45 11.94
N ARG A 976 -22.08 16.54 10.68
CA ARG A 976 -22.41 17.65 9.76
C ARG A 976 -22.72 17.14 8.37
N ASN A 977 -23.49 16.05 8.30
CA ASN A 977 -23.70 15.35 7.05
C ASN A 977 -24.87 15.93 6.26
N THR A 978 -24.76 15.92 4.93
CA THR A 978 -25.79 16.42 4.04
C THR A 978 -26.14 15.43 2.95
N ALA A 979 -27.41 15.43 2.53
CA ALA A 979 -27.88 14.73 1.34
C ALA A 979 -28.54 15.77 0.42
N ASN A 980 -28.00 15.98 -0.79
CA ASN A 980 -28.43 17.06 -1.67
C ASN A 980 -28.76 16.55 -3.07
N THR A 981 -30.00 16.74 -3.51
CA THR A 981 -30.48 16.33 -4.84
C THR A 981 -30.89 17.57 -5.64
N THR A 982 -30.29 17.80 -6.80
CA THR A 982 -30.44 19.08 -7.55
C THR A 982 -30.72 18.91 -9.04
N ILE A 983 -31.75 19.58 -9.55
CA ILE A 983 -31.94 19.83 -10.98
C ILE A 983 -31.58 21.30 -11.28
N GLY A 984 -30.58 21.53 -12.11
CA GLY A 984 -29.99 22.83 -12.42
C GLY A 984 -30.89 23.77 -13.22
N ALA A 985 -30.52 25.04 -13.28
CA ALA A 985 -31.30 26.07 -13.96
C ALA A 985 -31.43 25.79 -15.46
N GLY A 986 -32.63 25.97 -16.01
CA GLY A 986 -32.93 25.72 -17.43
C GLY A 986 -32.87 24.26 -17.89
N ALA A 987 -32.64 23.29 -16.99
CA ALA A 987 -32.60 21.87 -17.34
C ALA A 987 -33.96 21.37 -17.87
N GLN A 988 -33.93 20.45 -18.84
CA GLN A 988 -35.12 19.90 -19.50
C GLN A 988 -35.15 18.38 -19.31
N VAL A 989 -36.06 17.92 -18.46
CA VAL A 989 -36.17 16.52 -18.04
C VAL A 989 -37.53 15.95 -18.47
N SER A 990 -37.53 14.80 -19.14
CA SER A 990 -38.76 14.09 -19.53
C SER A 990 -38.65 12.59 -19.27
N ALA A 991 -39.58 12.06 -18.47
CA ALA A 991 -39.68 10.64 -18.13
C ALA A 991 -41.16 10.20 -18.14
N THR A 992 -41.47 8.92 -17.98
CA THR A 992 -42.86 8.50 -17.75
C THR A 992 -43.28 8.78 -16.31
N GLN A 993 -42.37 8.53 -15.34
CA GLN A 993 -42.45 8.91 -13.93
C GLN A 993 -41.10 9.45 -13.44
N ALA A 994 -41.05 10.19 -12.34
CA ALA A 994 -39.81 10.72 -11.77
C ALA A 994 -39.84 10.71 -10.23
N VAL A 995 -38.75 10.27 -9.62
CA VAL A 995 -38.50 10.29 -8.17
C VAL A 995 -37.23 11.11 -7.92
N ILE A 996 -37.32 12.07 -6.99
CA ILE A 996 -36.25 13.00 -6.64
C ILE A 996 -36.15 13.01 -5.11
N ASN A 997 -35.19 12.29 -4.57
CA ASN A 997 -35.09 11.96 -3.16
C ASN A 997 -33.75 12.42 -2.57
N ALA A 998 -33.78 12.90 -1.33
CA ALA A 998 -32.62 13.15 -0.50
C ALA A 998 -32.92 12.67 0.93
N GLU A 999 -32.14 11.71 1.43
CA GLU A 999 -32.33 11.13 2.76
C GLU A 999 -31.02 11.26 3.57
N ASN A 1000 -31.11 11.82 4.77
CA ASN A 1000 -29.97 12.00 5.67
C ASN A 1000 -30.36 11.48 7.05
N GLU A 1001 -29.75 10.37 7.49
CA GLU A 1001 -29.98 9.75 8.79
C GLU A 1001 -28.70 9.77 9.64
N GLN A 1002 -28.74 10.43 10.79
CA GLN A 1002 -27.64 10.45 11.76
C GLN A 1002 -28.08 9.83 13.09
N ASN A 1003 -27.39 8.77 13.50
CA ASN A 1003 -27.59 8.05 14.75
C ASN A 1003 -26.34 8.18 15.63
N LEU A 1004 -26.49 8.72 16.85
CA LEU A 1004 -25.39 8.94 17.80
C LEU A 1004 -25.73 8.34 19.17
N ALA A 1005 -24.81 7.56 19.72
CA ALA A 1005 -24.81 7.14 21.12
C ALA A 1005 -23.42 7.37 21.71
N ALA A 1006 -23.32 8.26 22.71
CA ALA A 1006 -22.05 8.57 23.36
C ALA A 1006 -22.17 8.47 24.89
N THR A 1007 -21.24 7.76 25.52
CA THR A 1007 -21.20 7.57 26.97
C THR A 1007 -19.85 7.99 27.54
N THR A 1008 -19.83 8.78 28.60
CA THR A 1008 -18.62 9.09 29.39
C THR A 1008 -18.77 8.60 30.82
N ILE A 1009 -17.73 7.95 31.35
CA ILE A 1009 -17.67 7.42 32.70
C ILE A 1009 -16.41 7.95 33.39
N GLY A 1010 -16.55 8.67 34.50
CA GLY A 1010 -15.43 9.18 35.31
C GLY A 1010 -15.53 8.73 36.76
N ILE A 1011 -14.75 7.72 37.17
CA ILE A 1011 -14.82 7.10 38.50
C ILE A 1011 -13.50 7.23 39.26
N ALA A 1012 -13.55 7.86 40.43
CA ALA A 1012 -12.40 8.03 41.31
C ALA A 1012 -12.65 7.47 42.73
N GLY A 1013 -11.73 6.63 43.24
CA GLY A 1013 -11.77 6.10 44.60
C GLY A 1013 -10.56 6.50 45.44
N GLY A 1014 -10.77 6.98 46.66
CA GLY A 1014 -9.68 7.38 47.55
C GLY A 1014 -10.07 7.85 48.95
N PHE A 1015 -9.18 8.58 49.62
CA PHE A 1015 -9.54 9.40 50.78
C PHE A 1015 -10.09 10.75 50.30
N VAL A 1016 -9.49 11.32 49.25
CA VAL A 1016 -10.04 12.39 48.41
C VAL A 1016 -10.34 11.81 47.03
N GLY A 1017 -11.58 11.89 46.54
CA GLY A 1017 -11.99 11.40 45.22
C GLY A 1017 -12.66 12.47 44.38
N ALA A 1018 -12.25 12.63 43.13
CA ALA A 1018 -12.83 13.56 42.15
C ALA A 1018 -13.15 12.83 40.84
N GLY A 1019 -14.43 12.60 40.54
CA GLY A 1019 -14.88 11.98 39.29
C GLY A 1019 -15.58 13.00 38.39
N VAL A 1020 -15.12 13.16 37.15
CA VAL A 1020 -15.67 14.11 36.18
C VAL A 1020 -15.98 13.41 34.86
N SER A 1021 -17.17 13.67 34.31
CA SER A 1021 -17.58 13.24 32.98
C SER A 1021 -18.26 14.39 32.21
N TYR A 1022 -17.87 14.59 30.96
CA TYR A 1022 -18.44 15.58 30.05
C TYR A 1022 -18.63 14.96 28.67
N THR A 1023 -19.88 14.78 28.25
CA THR A 1023 -20.24 14.39 26.88
C THR A 1023 -20.95 15.54 26.20
N ARG A 1024 -20.50 15.91 25.00
CA ARG A 1024 -21.22 16.84 24.12
C ARG A 1024 -21.42 16.24 22.73
N ALA A 1025 -22.58 16.49 22.15
CA ALA A 1025 -22.92 16.11 20.80
C ALA A 1025 -23.56 17.28 20.04
N ASP A 1026 -22.90 17.70 18.97
CA ASP A 1026 -23.30 18.80 18.09
C ASP A 1026 -23.80 18.20 16.76
N LEU A 1027 -24.98 18.61 16.31
CA LEU A 1027 -25.66 18.04 15.15
C LEU A 1027 -26.01 19.14 14.15
N GLU A 1028 -25.49 19.02 12.93
CA GLU A 1028 -25.74 19.95 11.83
C GLU A 1028 -26.00 19.17 10.53
N GLY A 1029 -26.45 19.89 9.51
CA GLY A 1029 -26.59 19.41 8.14
C GLY A 1029 -28.05 19.28 7.74
N GLY A 1030 -28.33 18.52 6.69
CA GLY A 1030 -29.66 18.53 6.10
C GLY A 1030 -29.82 17.67 4.86
N ALA A 1031 -31.04 17.21 4.64
CA ALA A 1031 -31.51 16.73 3.34
C ALA A 1031 -32.14 17.90 2.55
N THR A 1032 -31.73 18.09 1.30
CA THR A 1032 -32.31 19.12 0.42
C THR A 1032 -32.59 18.62 -1.00
N THR A 1033 -33.75 18.96 -1.53
CA THR A 1033 -34.11 18.78 -2.95
C THR A 1033 -34.33 20.14 -3.61
N THR A 1034 -33.59 20.44 -4.68
CA THR A 1034 -33.66 21.72 -5.39
C THR A 1034 -34.04 21.54 -6.87
N ILE A 1035 -35.02 22.32 -7.34
CA ILE A 1035 -35.34 22.47 -8.78
C ILE A 1035 -35.06 23.92 -9.17
N GLY A 1036 -34.09 24.11 -10.08
CA GLY A 1036 -33.54 25.40 -10.44
C GLY A 1036 -34.45 26.27 -11.30
N ASN A 1037 -34.15 27.57 -11.36
CA ASN A 1037 -34.94 28.55 -12.11
C ASN A 1037 -35.03 28.16 -13.61
N GLY A 1038 -36.25 28.12 -14.15
CA GLY A 1038 -36.52 27.75 -15.53
C GLY A 1038 -36.32 26.25 -15.86
N ALA A 1039 -35.99 25.40 -14.88
CA ALA A 1039 -35.97 23.96 -15.08
C ALA A 1039 -37.39 23.42 -15.34
N THR A 1040 -37.50 22.38 -16.16
CA THR A 1040 -38.78 21.74 -16.51
C THR A 1040 -38.66 20.23 -16.34
N VAL A 1041 -39.47 19.65 -15.46
CA VAL A 1041 -39.60 18.19 -15.29
C VAL A 1041 -40.98 17.76 -15.80
N THR A 1042 -41.01 16.89 -16.80
CA THR A 1042 -42.24 16.44 -17.48
C THR A 1042 -42.43 14.93 -17.31
N THR A 1043 -43.39 14.52 -16.49
CA THR A 1043 -43.83 13.12 -16.40
C THR A 1043 -44.97 12.86 -17.38
N ARG A 1044 -44.86 11.82 -18.21
CA ARG A 1044 -45.83 11.58 -19.31
C ARG A 1044 -47.14 10.93 -18.84
N SER A 1045 -47.07 10.02 -17.87
CA SER A 1045 -48.27 9.32 -17.36
C SER A 1045 -48.13 8.76 -15.93
N GLY A 1046 -47.08 9.10 -15.21
CA GLY A 1046 -46.83 8.70 -13.82
C GLY A 1046 -46.53 9.89 -12.90
N ASN A 1047 -46.24 9.60 -11.65
CA ASN A 1047 -46.01 10.59 -10.60
C ASN A 1047 -44.68 11.34 -10.79
N LEU A 1048 -44.64 12.55 -10.22
CA LEU A 1048 -43.41 13.27 -9.87
C LEU A 1048 -43.38 13.36 -8.35
N ASP A 1049 -42.52 12.55 -7.72
CA ASP A 1049 -42.35 12.49 -6.28
C ASP A 1049 -41.04 13.20 -5.90
N VAL A 1050 -41.12 14.21 -5.02
CA VAL A 1050 -39.97 15.02 -4.58
C VAL A 1050 -39.93 15.01 -3.05
N LEU A 1051 -38.89 14.41 -2.47
CA LEU A 1051 -38.77 14.16 -1.05
C LEU A 1051 -37.39 14.59 -0.52
N ALA A 1052 -37.40 15.29 0.62
CA ALA A 1052 -36.22 15.50 1.43
C ALA A 1052 -36.56 15.03 2.85
N GLU A 1053 -35.87 14.01 3.37
CA GLU A 1053 -36.10 13.44 4.69
C GLU A 1053 -34.84 13.52 5.57
N GLN A 1054 -35.01 14.07 6.77
CA GLN A 1054 -33.97 14.19 7.78
C GLN A 1054 -34.38 13.35 8.99
N ARG A 1055 -33.52 12.43 9.44
CA ARG A 1055 -33.74 11.65 10.67
C ARG A 1055 -32.56 11.77 11.62
N PHE A 1056 -32.86 12.08 12.88
CA PHE A 1056 -31.88 12.20 13.95
C PHE A 1056 -32.27 11.30 15.12
N ARG A 1057 -31.29 10.56 15.68
CA ARG A 1057 -31.47 9.82 16.94
C ARG A 1057 -30.21 9.99 17.79
N MET A 1058 -30.35 10.45 19.03
CA MET A 1058 -29.23 10.77 19.91
C MET A 1058 -29.42 10.22 21.32
N SER A 1059 -28.34 9.71 21.92
CA SER A 1059 -28.22 9.47 23.36
C SER A 1059 -26.84 9.96 23.84
N VAL A 1060 -26.80 10.81 24.86
CA VAL A 1060 -25.56 11.26 25.50
C VAL A 1060 -25.64 11.05 27.00
N ASP A 1061 -24.79 10.16 27.51
CA ASP A 1061 -24.87 9.65 28.88
C ASP A 1061 -23.57 9.94 29.65
N GLY A 1062 -23.64 10.85 30.63
CA GLY A 1062 -22.53 11.19 31.52
C GLY A 1062 -22.69 10.53 32.89
N LEU A 1063 -21.73 9.69 33.30
CA LEU A 1063 -21.69 9.05 34.60
C LEU A 1063 -20.43 9.43 35.37
N ALA A 1064 -20.59 10.15 36.49
CA ALA A 1064 -19.50 10.48 37.39
C ALA A 1064 -19.70 9.79 38.75
N GLY A 1065 -18.63 9.25 39.32
CA GLY A 1065 -18.63 8.63 40.64
C GLY A 1065 -17.38 8.96 41.44
N ALA A 1066 -17.57 9.34 42.71
CA ALA A 1066 -16.46 9.58 43.62
C ALA A 1066 -16.68 8.89 44.97
N GLY A 1067 -15.70 8.12 45.43
CA GLY A 1067 -15.71 7.45 46.73
C GLY A 1067 -14.56 7.95 47.62
N GLY A 1068 -14.86 8.40 48.84
CA GLY A 1068 -13.85 8.76 49.83
C GLY A 1068 -14.38 9.55 51.04
N ALA A 1069 -13.48 9.97 51.92
CA ALA A 1069 -13.78 10.84 53.06
C ALA A 1069 -14.07 12.28 52.61
N VAL A 1070 -13.50 12.71 51.48
CA VAL A 1070 -13.85 13.90 50.72
C VAL A 1070 -14.12 13.46 49.29
N ALA A 1071 -15.33 13.68 48.79
CA ALA A 1071 -15.72 13.28 47.44
C ALA A 1071 -16.35 14.45 46.67
N GLY A 1072 -15.99 14.59 45.40
CA GLY A 1072 -16.61 15.51 44.45
C GLY A 1072 -16.89 14.78 43.14
N GLN A 1073 -18.09 14.95 42.58
CA GLN A 1073 -18.45 14.36 41.31
C GLN A 1073 -19.21 15.36 40.44
N ALA A 1074 -18.94 15.36 39.14
CA ALA A 1074 -19.60 16.21 38.16
C ALA A 1074 -19.82 15.43 36.87
N ALA A 1075 -21.07 15.28 36.46
CA ALA A 1075 -21.46 14.70 35.18
C ALA A 1075 -22.24 15.75 34.40
N VAL A 1076 -21.89 15.94 33.13
CA VAL A 1076 -22.56 16.85 32.21
C VAL A 1076 -22.76 16.14 30.88
N SER A 1077 -23.97 16.23 30.35
CA SER A 1077 -24.36 15.76 29.02
C SER A 1077 -25.05 16.89 28.29
N GLU A 1078 -24.61 17.19 27.08
CA GLU A 1078 -25.04 18.33 26.28
C GLU A 1078 -25.36 17.87 24.85
N ILE A 1079 -26.48 18.36 24.31
CA ILE A 1079 -26.89 18.18 22.91
C ILE A 1079 -27.17 19.57 22.34
N GLU A 1080 -26.61 19.85 21.16
CA GLU A 1080 -26.88 21.05 20.36
C GLU A 1080 -27.27 20.59 18.93
N GLU A 1081 -28.33 21.17 18.37
CA GLU A 1081 -28.95 20.81 17.07
C GLU A 1081 -29.26 22.10 16.30
N ASP A 1082 -28.71 22.26 15.10
CA ASP A 1082 -28.76 23.46 14.23
C ASP A 1082 -29.33 23.18 12.83
#